data_AF-A0A1Z4I9G1-F1
#
_entry.id   AF-A0A1Z4I9G1-F1
#
_cell.length_a   1.000
_cell.length_b   1.000
_cell.length_c   1.000
_cell.angle_alpha   90.00
_cell.angle_beta   90.00
_cell.angle_gamma   90.00
#
_symmetry.space_group_name_H-M   'P 1'
#
loop_
_entity.id
_entity.type
_entity.pdbx_description
1 polymer ?
#
loop_
_entity_poly.entity_id
_entity_poly.type
_entity_poly.pdbx_seq_one_letter_code
_entity_poly.pdbx_strand_id
1 'polypeptide(L)'
;MRFYKRTWLLVVFLLALVGAIAFHIIQVSQTEKLYPMSVLQKGSGSKTENSYPVQFYMGGKRSGYAYVNQAAQMVVEPQFDYAGEFSEGYAPVQVNKKWGFINLQGQIAIPPEYDETSLSFSEGLAGVKLNGQWGFINQSNELVIPYQYDNGEKFSGGVANVEVNGLWGVINREGKWVIRPVEKYPIRFFQGITQLNLMSFDQSGQPIGNPNIYWDKSGQLVGNFYSPPQLAKEFQEGLAIVEIFRQDSPPVVTTSEYSLLNWNKCGFQDKQGKIVIEPQFNGCKNFSQGLAAVKVVKGVGDKFDTKWGYIDKTSKFVISPQFDYADSLFEERGLVVSHGKIGFIDKTGKVVINPQFDPGTTLISSSEYLKSKFKQYPDQLQPSEVMPYRFSNGLAVVGKNNKCGYIDKAGKFAIQPQFAKCEAFDQYGVAKVYQNNYDGFYITRDGKTFPQIITTASLSKFYPASIKLLTSVMACLLWIVAISFHEFGHAIVAYWGGDSSVKDKGYLSFDPRRYIHPLHSIILPGFFLVTGGLALPGAAVYIEFEQLRNRLWSSFTAAAGPIASILFGLLLVPVFHLSVAGNFPHWFSAFIAVFINLQFIIALLNLLPIPPLDGYRILSVWLPSWLQERTGILSIIGLLFICFLLPFISIANLLFLIPFAITLRLGISEDFSFGGWNLLDRWYSGLPFLIAGIVYLVYQPALIFQFAGFLLESFFPELALKMYDKSIKLDPKSAFAWERKAFILGRYGTLWNCVETIPIWEEAIRLNPHNSLSRRMLILDLRLSCIWSKLDERLIAATEEYTKIYPKDGWGWGLKALTLEEMGNDEEALLAWEKNIRFDPSDRNKWRMLMQESTRERLKNLNKPPLNKIKY
;
A
#
# COMPACT_ATOMS: atom_id res chain seq x y z
N MET A 1 34.87 12.42 4.77
CA MET A 1 33.76 13.18 5.39
C MET A 1 33.41 12.52 6.72
N ARG A 2 33.70 13.15 7.87
CA ARG A 2 33.15 12.69 9.17
C ARG A 2 31.70 13.18 9.22
N PHE A 3 30.77 12.39 8.72
CA PHE A 3 29.34 12.70 8.81
C PHE A 3 28.93 12.76 10.29
N TYR A 4 28.19 13.81 10.68
CA TYR A 4 27.76 13.99 12.07
C TYR A 4 26.79 12.88 12.46
N LYS A 5 27.16 12.06 13.46
CA LYS A 5 26.33 10.94 13.98
C LYS A 5 24.88 11.38 14.29
N ARG A 6 24.69 12.58 14.81
CA ARG A 6 23.36 13.12 15.20
C ARG A 6 22.41 13.33 14.01
N THR A 7 22.91 13.66 12.82
CA THR A 7 22.07 13.90 11.63
C THR A 7 21.60 12.60 11.00
N TRP A 8 22.49 11.62 10.88
CA TRP A 8 22.11 10.27 10.47
C TRP A 8 21.16 9.61 11.48
N LEU A 9 21.34 9.88 12.78
CA LEU A 9 20.39 9.44 13.80
C LEU A 9 18.99 10.04 13.58
N LEU A 10 18.87 11.29 13.14
CA LEU A 10 17.57 11.90 12.82
C LEU A 10 16.92 11.25 11.59
N VAL A 11 17.68 11.01 10.52
CA VAL A 11 17.18 10.35 9.30
C VAL A 11 16.80 8.90 9.58
N VAL A 12 17.65 8.17 10.30
CA VAL A 12 17.37 6.80 10.75
C VAL A 12 16.18 6.80 11.71
N PHE A 13 16.05 7.79 12.59
CA PHE A 13 14.89 7.92 13.48
C PHE A 13 13.60 8.20 12.71
N LEU A 14 13.61 9.08 11.70
CA LEU A 14 12.44 9.34 10.85
C LEU A 14 12.05 8.10 10.04
N LEU A 15 13.03 7.40 9.45
CA LEU A 15 12.80 6.15 8.73
C LEU A 15 12.34 5.03 9.66
N ALA A 16 12.89 4.94 10.88
CA ALA A 16 12.49 4.00 11.91
C ALA A 16 11.13 4.35 12.51
N LEU A 17 10.76 5.63 12.59
CA LEU A 17 9.43 6.09 13.02
C LEU A 17 8.39 5.74 11.95
N VAL A 18 8.70 5.97 10.67
CA VAL A 18 7.86 5.51 9.55
C VAL A 18 7.74 3.98 9.58
N GLY A 19 8.86 3.27 9.78
CA GLY A 19 8.90 1.82 9.90
C GLY A 19 8.13 1.29 11.12
N ALA A 20 8.20 1.97 12.26
CA ALA A 20 7.52 1.59 13.51
C ALA A 20 6.03 1.93 13.47
N ILE A 21 5.63 3.06 12.89
CA ILE A 21 4.23 3.39 12.62
C ILE A 21 3.66 2.37 11.63
N ALA A 22 4.37 2.07 10.54
CA ALA A 22 3.98 1.03 9.60
C ALA A 22 3.90 -0.35 10.27
N PHE A 23 4.88 -0.74 11.09
CA PHE A 23 4.91 -2.02 11.80
C PHE A 23 3.81 -2.14 12.86
N HIS A 24 3.56 -1.08 13.63
CA HIS A 24 2.51 -1.08 14.64
C HIS A 24 1.13 -1.09 13.99
N ILE A 25 0.96 -0.40 12.85
CA ILE A 25 -0.24 -0.47 12.03
C ILE A 25 -0.35 -1.82 11.31
N ILE A 26 0.76 -2.49 10.96
CA ILE A 26 0.74 -3.88 10.46
C ILE A 26 0.27 -4.85 11.55
N GLN A 27 0.72 -4.68 12.79
CA GLN A 27 0.26 -5.46 13.94
C GLN A 27 -1.23 -5.22 14.20
N VAL A 28 -1.71 -3.99 14.05
CA VAL A 28 -3.14 -3.65 14.10
C VAL A 28 -3.90 -4.15 12.86
N SER A 29 -3.32 -4.09 11.66
CA SER A 29 -3.92 -4.50 10.38
C SER A 29 -3.85 -6.02 10.14
N GLN A 30 -3.16 -6.79 10.98
CA GLN A 30 -3.38 -8.23 11.06
C GLN A 30 -4.84 -8.57 11.48
N THR A 31 -5.60 -7.57 11.97
CA THR A 31 -7.06 -7.62 12.14
C THR A 31 -7.88 -7.08 10.95
N GLU A 32 -7.26 -6.49 9.92
CA GLU A 32 -7.91 -6.02 8.69
C GLU A 32 -7.38 -6.80 7.48
N LYS A 33 -8.06 -7.90 7.14
CA LYS A 33 -7.72 -8.74 5.98
C LYS A 33 -8.25 -8.11 4.69
N LEU A 34 -7.33 -7.65 3.84
CA LEU A 34 -7.56 -7.19 2.47
C LEU A 34 -7.85 -8.37 1.51
N TYR A 35 -8.67 -8.10 0.49
CA TYR A 35 -9.41 -9.05 -0.35
C TYR A 35 -8.57 -9.88 -1.34
N PRO A 36 -9.03 -11.10 -1.70
CA PRO A 36 -8.47 -11.90 -2.79
C PRO A 36 -8.96 -11.43 -4.18
N MET A 37 -8.06 -11.37 -5.16
CA MET A 37 -8.42 -11.35 -6.58
C MET A 37 -8.98 -12.73 -6.97
N SER A 38 -10.19 -12.76 -7.56
CA SER A 38 -10.67 -13.92 -8.29
C SER A 38 -11.37 -13.48 -9.57
N VAL A 39 -10.66 -13.54 -10.69
CA VAL A 39 -11.26 -13.73 -12.02
C VAL A 39 -10.29 -14.55 -12.86
N LEU A 40 -10.46 -15.86 -12.87
CA LEU A 40 -10.51 -16.70 -14.08
C LEU A 40 -11.40 -17.91 -13.73
N GLN A 41 -12.42 -18.15 -14.54
CA GLN A 41 -13.51 -19.08 -14.25
C GLN A 41 -13.12 -20.56 -14.42
N LYS A 42 -13.80 -21.40 -13.62
CA LYS A 42 -14.01 -22.87 -13.67
C LYS A 42 -12.88 -23.78 -13.18
N GLY A 43 -13.00 -24.11 -11.90
CA GLY A 43 -12.51 -25.34 -11.27
C GLY A 43 -12.87 -25.31 -9.78
N SER A 44 -13.72 -26.23 -9.31
CA SER A 44 -14.04 -26.37 -7.89
C SER A 44 -12.83 -26.86 -7.12
N GLY A 45 -12.37 -26.12 -6.11
CA GLY A 45 -11.28 -26.57 -5.24
C GLY A 45 -10.90 -25.51 -4.20
N SER A 46 -10.57 -25.96 -3.00
CA SER A 46 -10.40 -25.16 -1.77
C SER A 46 -9.10 -24.35 -1.72
N LYS A 47 -9.16 -23.23 -1.00
CA LYS A 47 -8.11 -22.25 -0.69
C LYS A 47 -6.84 -22.86 -0.05
N THR A 48 -5.65 -22.59 -0.56
CA THR A 48 -4.50 -21.82 0.04
C THR A 48 -3.15 -22.07 -0.68
N GLU A 49 -2.20 -21.15 -0.44
CA GLU A 49 -0.80 -20.99 -0.93
C GLU A 49 -0.61 -20.20 -2.25
N ASN A 50 0.04 -19.03 -2.11
CA ASN A 50 -0.02 -17.82 -2.96
C ASN A 50 0.65 -17.90 -4.35
N SER A 51 0.49 -18.97 -5.13
CA SER A 51 0.89 -19.00 -6.55
C SER A 51 0.07 -20.00 -7.35
N TYR A 52 -0.39 -19.61 -8.55
CA TYR A 52 -1.28 -20.42 -9.38
C TYR A 52 -0.58 -20.85 -10.68
N PRO A 53 -0.76 -22.11 -11.13
CA PRO A 53 -0.27 -22.55 -12.43
C PRO A 53 -1.10 -21.92 -13.55
N VAL A 54 -0.42 -21.31 -14.53
CA VAL A 54 -1.03 -20.70 -15.71
C VAL A 54 -0.44 -21.30 -16.97
N GLN A 55 -1.31 -21.73 -17.89
CA GLN A 55 -0.92 -22.35 -19.14
C GLN A 55 -0.60 -21.29 -20.20
N PHE A 56 0.61 -21.33 -20.78
CA PHE A 56 1.10 -20.32 -21.71
C PHE A 56 1.16 -20.80 -23.17
N TYR A 57 0.82 -19.92 -24.10
CA TYR A 57 0.84 -20.15 -25.55
C TYR A 57 1.74 -19.10 -26.23
N MET A 58 2.72 -19.55 -27.01
CA MET A 58 3.61 -18.70 -27.81
C MET A 58 3.39 -18.99 -29.29
N GLY A 59 2.99 -17.99 -30.08
CA GLY A 59 2.81 -18.13 -31.53
C GLY A 59 1.76 -19.18 -31.95
N GLY A 60 0.73 -19.42 -31.12
CA GLY A 60 -0.30 -20.43 -31.38
C GLY A 60 0.12 -21.88 -31.06
N LYS A 61 1.33 -22.11 -30.52
CA LYS A 61 1.79 -23.41 -30.02
C LYS A 61 1.91 -23.39 -28.50
N ARG A 62 1.60 -24.54 -27.87
CA ARG A 62 1.68 -24.73 -26.41
C ARG A 62 3.14 -24.60 -25.97
N SER A 63 3.43 -23.63 -25.11
CA SER A 63 4.82 -23.30 -24.70
C SER A 63 5.20 -23.91 -23.34
N GLY A 64 4.23 -24.40 -22.56
CA GLY A 64 4.44 -25.00 -21.23
C GLY A 64 3.58 -24.35 -20.15
N TYR A 65 3.71 -24.82 -18.91
CA TYR A 65 3.11 -24.20 -17.72
C TYR A 65 4.10 -23.25 -17.04
N ALA A 66 3.57 -22.10 -16.61
CA ALA A 66 4.26 -21.08 -15.80
C ALA A 66 3.57 -20.94 -14.43
N TYR A 67 4.26 -20.33 -13.46
CA TYR A 67 3.66 -19.95 -12.19
C TYR A 67 3.61 -18.43 -12.05
N VAL A 68 2.46 -17.91 -11.64
CA VAL A 68 2.27 -16.49 -11.33
C VAL A 68 1.92 -16.29 -9.87
N ASN A 69 2.47 -15.23 -9.27
CA ASN A 69 2.09 -14.83 -7.91
C ASN A 69 0.73 -14.10 -7.90
N GLN A 70 0.26 -13.72 -6.71
CA GLN A 70 -0.98 -12.97 -6.54
C GLN A 70 -1.00 -11.60 -7.22
N ALA A 71 0.16 -11.08 -7.64
CA ALA A 71 0.29 -9.85 -8.42
C ALA A 71 0.34 -10.10 -9.94
N ALA A 72 0.02 -11.31 -10.39
CA ALA A 72 0.11 -11.76 -11.79
C ALA A 72 1.52 -11.63 -12.39
N GLN A 73 2.56 -11.55 -11.54
CA GLN A 73 3.94 -11.56 -12.00
C GLN A 73 4.39 -13.00 -12.20
N MET A 74 5.05 -13.25 -13.33
CA MET A 74 5.65 -14.54 -13.64
C MET A 74 6.82 -14.80 -12.69
N VAL A 75 6.66 -15.79 -11.81
CA VAL A 75 7.70 -16.22 -10.86
C VAL A 75 8.51 -17.37 -11.46
N VAL A 76 7.86 -18.20 -12.27
CA VAL A 76 8.52 -19.29 -13.00
C VAL A 76 8.15 -19.21 -14.47
N GLU A 77 9.17 -19.11 -15.32
CA GLU A 77 9.01 -19.10 -16.78
C GLU A 77 8.36 -20.39 -17.29
N PRO A 78 7.63 -20.35 -18.41
CA PRO A 78 7.01 -21.53 -19.00
C PRO A 78 8.08 -22.52 -19.47
N GLN A 79 8.34 -23.54 -18.64
CA GLN A 79 9.38 -24.55 -18.88
C GLN A 79 8.93 -25.99 -18.56
N PHE A 80 7.72 -26.17 -18.04
CA PHE A 80 7.20 -27.49 -17.64
C PHE A 80 6.15 -28.01 -18.63
N ASP A 81 6.21 -29.31 -18.93
CA ASP A 81 5.20 -30.02 -19.73
C ASP A 81 3.84 -30.03 -19.01
N TYR A 82 3.90 -30.19 -17.67
CA TYR A 82 2.76 -30.13 -16.75
C TYR A 82 3.19 -29.53 -15.40
N ALA A 83 2.28 -28.85 -14.72
CA ALA A 83 2.51 -28.25 -13.41
C ALA A 83 1.24 -28.33 -12.55
N GLY A 84 1.36 -28.85 -11.33
CA GLY A 84 0.28 -28.97 -10.35
C GLY A 84 0.22 -27.82 -9.35
N GLU A 85 -0.75 -27.89 -8.43
CA GLU A 85 -0.91 -26.91 -7.35
C GLU A 85 0.14 -27.10 -6.24
N PHE A 86 0.43 -26.04 -5.50
CA PHE A 86 1.28 -26.12 -4.31
C PHE A 86 0.52 -26.78 -3.14
N SER A 87 1.20 -27.68 -2.45
CA SER A 87 0.75 -28.27 -1.19
C SER A 87 1.95 -28.54 -0.30
N GLU A 88 1.86 -28.13 0.97
CA GLU A 88 2.94 -28.27 1.96
C GLU A 88 4.28 -27.67 1.49
N GLY A 89 4.23 -26.58 0.69
CA GLY A 89 5.41 -25.90 0.15
C GLY A 89 6.00 -26.48 -1.13
N TYR A 90 5.40 -27.51 -1.73
CA TYR A 90 5.88 -28.16 -2.95
C TYR A 90 4.79 -28.28 -4.02
N ALA A 91 5.15 -28.19 -5.29
CA ALA A 91 4.24 -28.47 -6.41
C ALA A 91 4.85 -29.51 -7.36
N PRO A 92 4.07 -30.50 -7.84
CA PRO A 92 4.60 -31.46 -8.81
C PRO A 92 4.74 -30.80 -10.18
N VAL A 93 5.85 -31.07 -10.85
CA VAL A 93 6.12 -30.62 -12.22
C VAL A 93 6.55 -31.78 -13.08
N GLN A 94 6.21 -31.73 -14.36
CA GLN A 94 6.64 -32.69 -15.36
C GLN A 94 7.62 -32.03 -16.32
N VAL A 95 8.79 -32.66 -16.49
CA VAL A 95 9.83 -32.26 -17.43
C VAL A 95 10.25 -33.50 -18.22
N ASN A 96 10.20 -33.45 -19.55
CA ASN A 96 10.54 -34.57 -20.43
C ASN A 96 9.77 -35.86 -20.06
N LYS A 97 8.47 -35.72 -19.73
CA LYS A 97 7.58 -36.80 -19.26
C LYS A 97 7.94 -37.45 -17.92
N LYS A 98 8.93 -36.94 -17.19
CA LYS A 98 9.27 -37.38 -15.84
C LYS A 98 8.80 -36.37 -14.81
N TRP A 99 8.33 -36.87 -13.67
CA TRP A 99 7.78 -36.08 -12.58
C TRP A 99 8.83 -35.80 -11.51
N GLY A 100 8.86 -34.56 -11.06
CA GLY A 100 9.62 -34.07 -9.91
C GLY A 100 8.80 -33.05 -9.14
N PHE A 101 9.43 -32.32 -8.22
CA PHE A 101 8.77 -31.29 -7.42
C PHE A 101 9.58 -30.01 -7.38
N ILE A 102 8.89 -28.88 -7.45
CA ILE A 102 9.47 -27.55 -7.22
C ILE A 102 9.08 -27.02 -5.84
N ASN A 103 9.94 -26.17 -5.27
CA ASN A 103 9.62 -25.38 -4.08
C ASN A 103 8.87 -24.08 -4.44
N LEU A 104 8.46 -23.33 -3.42
CA LEU A 104 7.80 -22.02 -3.56
C LEU A 104 8.63 -20.97 -4.32
N GLN A 105 9.94 -21.17 -4.44
CA GLN A 105 10.84 -20.30 -5.20
C GLN A 105 10.94 -20.73 -6.68
N GLY A 106 10.20 -21.76 -7.09
CA GLY A 106 10.22 -22.28 -8.46
C GLY A 106 11.45 -23.14 -8.79
N GLN A 107 12.26 -23.46 -7.80
CA GLN A 107 13.47 -24.28 -7.96
C GLN A 107 13.09 -25.75 -7.86
N ILE A 108 13.71 -26.60 -8.68
CA ILE A 108 13.57 -28.06 -8.60
C ILE A 108 14.12 -28.50 -7.24
N ALA A 109 13.22 -28.89 -6.33
CA ALA A 109 13.57 -29.43 -5.03
C ALA A 109 13.73 -30.96 -5.09
N ILE A 110 12.96 -31.61 -5.95
CA ILE A 110 13.05 -33.04 -6.22
C ILE A 110 13.20 -33.23 -7.73
N PRO A 111 14.32 -33.81 -8.21
CA PRO A 111 14.58 -34.00 -9.64
C PRO A 111 13.46 -34.77 -10.36
N PRO A 112 13.16 -34.42 -11.63
CA PRO A 112 12.18 -35.12 -12.43
C PRO A 112 12.70 -36.48 -12.88
N GLU A 113 12.53 -37.51 -12.05
CA GLU A 113 13.00 -38.89 -12.29
C GLU A 113 11.87 -39.92 -12.27
N TYR A 114 10.71 -39.55 -11.72
CA TYR A 114 9.58 -40.46 -11.51
C TYR A 114 8.68 -40.60 -12.73
N ASP A 115 8.09 -41.78 -12.90
CA ASP A 115 7.15 -42.06 -13.98
C ASP A 115 5.80 -41.37 -13.74
N GLU A 116 5.34 -41.35 -12.49
CA GLU A 116 4.07 -40.73 -12.03
C GLU A 116 4.19 -40.26 -10.57
N THR A 117 3.25 -39.43 -10.11
CA THR A 117 3.17 -38.91 -8.74
C THR A 117 1.72 -38.75 -8.26
N SER A 118 1.45 -38.83 -6.95
CA SER A 118 0.13 -38.71 -6.32
C SER A 118 -0.42 -37.28 -6.28
N LEU A 119 0.03 -36.41 -7.20
CA LEU A 119 -0.38 -35.01 -7.42
C LEU A 119 -0.03 -33.98 -6.34
N SER A 120 0.29 -34.36 -5.11
CA SER A 120 0.79 -33.42 -4.09
C SER A 120 1.46 -34.12 -2.91
N PHE A 121 2.28 -33.38 -2.16
CA PHE A 121 2.63 -33.78 -0.79
C PHE A 121 1.38 -33.75 0.09
N SER A 122 1.32 -34.68 1.05
CA SER A 122 0.33 -34.67 2.12
C SER A 122 0.89 -35.39 3.34
N GLU A 123 0.76 -34.78 4.51
CA GLU A 123 1.30 -35.27 5.78
C GLU A 123 2.81 -35.58 5.72
N GLY A 124 3.55 -34.77 4.95
CA GLY A 124 5.00 -34.87 4.78
C GLY A 124 5.50 -35.98 3.85
N LEU A 125 4.60 -36.71 3.17
CA LEU A 125 4.94 -37.76 2.21
C LEU A 125 4.25 -37.51 0.85
N ALA A 126 4.87 -37.97 -0.24
CA ALA A 126 4.29 -38.00 -1.57
C ALA A 126 4.46 -39.39 -2.19
N GLY A 127 3.39 -39.89 -2.81
CA GLY A 127 3.44 -41.13 -3.58
C GLY A 127 4.11 -40.88 -4.91
N VAL A 128 5.13 -41.67 -5.24
CA VAL A 128 5.87 -41.59 -6.50
C VAL A 128 6.03 -42.96 -7.12
N LYS A 129 5.93 -43.02 -8.44
CA LYS A 129 6.06 -44.25 -9.21
C LYS A 129 7.41 -44.29 -9.89
N LEU A 130 8.13 -45.38 -9.70
CA LEU A 130 9.42 -45.64 -10.35
C LEU A 130 9.45 -47.08 -10.85
N ASN A 131 9.80 -47.28 -12.13
CA ASN A 131 9.86 -48.60 -12.76
C ASN A 131 8.53 -49.38 -12.66
N GLY A 132 7.42 -48.66 -12.74
CA GLY A 132 6.08 -49.25 -12.70
C GLY A 132 5.50 -49.49 -11.31
N GLN A 133 6.28 -49.32 -10.23
CA GLN A 133 5.84 -49.54 -8.86
C GLN A 133 5.81 -48.24 -8.06
N TRP A 134 4.80 -48.11 -7.20
CA TRP A 134 4.61 -46.99 -6.29
C TRP A 134 5.34 -47.21 -4.96
N GLY A 135 5.97 -46.14 -4.49
CA GLY A 135 6.55 -45.98 -3.16
C GLY A 135 6.25 -44.57 -2.65
N PHE A 136 6.71 -44.25 -1.43
CA PHE A 136 6.49 -42.94 -0.83
C PHE A 136 7.80 -42.30 -0.41
N ILE A 137 8.00 -41.05 -0.84
CA ILE A 137 9.17 -40.24 -0.52
C ILE A 137 8.81 -39.12 0.45
N ASN A 138 9.78 -38.70 1.26
CA ASN A 138 9.66 -37.47 2.06
C ASN A 138 10.10 -36.23 1.26
N GLN A 139 10.01 -35.06 1.90
CA GLN A 139 10.40 -33.78 1.32
C GLN A 139 11.90 -33.66 0.99
N SER A 140 12.74 -34.55 1.54
CA SER A 140 14.19 -34.63 1.23
C SER A 140 14.49 -35.62 0.10
N ASN A 141 13.46 -36.10 -0.61
CA ASN A 141 13.57 -37.16 -1.64
C ASN A 141 14.07 -38.51 -1.10
N GLU A 142 13.94 -38.76 0.21
CA GLU A 142 14.29 -40.05 0.79
C GLU A 142 13.09 -40.99 0.70
N LEU A 143 13.34 -42.23 0.27
CA LEU A 143 12.33 -43.27 0.18
C LEU A 143 11.96 -43.76 1.58
N VAL A 144 10.77 -43.39 2.04
CA VAL A 144 10.22 -43.78 3.35
C VAL A 144 9.49 -45.12 3.25
N ILE A 145 8.79 -45.36 2.14
CA ILE A 145 8.07 -46.61 1.90
C ILE A 145 8.52 -47.20 0.55
N PRO A 146 9.05 -48.45 0.51
CA PRO A 146 9.62 -49.04 -0.69
C PRO A 146 8.67 -49.10 -1.89
N TYR A 147 9.25 -49.11 -3.10
CA TYR A 147 8.53 -49.38 -4.35
C TYR A 147 8.06 -50.84 -4.36
N GLN A 148 6.80 -51.07 -4.00
CA GLN A 148 6.25 -52.43 -3.92
C GLN A 148 4.75 -52.50 -4.20
N TYR A 149 4.14 -51.36 -4.54
CA TYR A 149 2.70 -51.26 -4.77
C TYR A 149 2.42 -51.01 -6.25
N ASP A 150 1.33 -51.55 -6.77
CA ASP A 150 0.86 -51.29 -8.14
C ASP A 150 0.26 -49.90 -8.28
N ASN A 151 -0.29 -49.37 -7.18
CA ASN A 151 -0.87 -48.04 -7.07
C ASN A 151 -0.74 -47.46 -5.65
N GLY A 152 -0.74 -46.13 -5.51
CA GLY A 152 -0.61 -45.45 -4.21
C GLY A 152 -1.30 -44.08 -4.20
N GLU A 153 -2.26 -43.89 -3.31
CA GLU A 153 -2.92 -42.59 -3.08
C GLU A 153 -2.18 -41.75 -2.04
N LYS A 154 -2.48 -40.44 -1.99
CA LYS A 154 -1.92 -39.52 -0.99
C LYS A 154 -2.31 -39.90 0.44
N PHE A 155 -1.45 -39.56 1.40
CA PHE A 155 -1.76 -39.72 2.82
C PHE A 155 -2.90 -38.80 3.26
N SER A 156 -3.81 -39.31 4.11
CA SER A 156 -4.84 -38.52 4.76
C SER A 156 -5.25 -39.15 6.09
N GLY A 157 -5.20 -38.37 7.16
CA GLY A 157 -5.51 -38.85 8.50
C GLY A 157 -4.49 -39.84 9.07
N GLY A 158 -3.26 -39.90 8.57
CA GLY A 158 -2.18 -40.77 9.04
C GLY A 158 -2.02 -42.09 8.27
N VAL A 159 -2.78 -42.30 7.20
CA VAL A 159 -2.77 -43.54 6.38
C VAL A 159 -2.88 -43.25 4.89
N ALA A 160 -2.50 -44.21 4.04
CA ALA A 160 -2.60 -44.15 2.59
C ALA A 160 -3.15 -45.45 2.00
N ASN A 161 -3.90 -45.35 0.89
CA ASN A 161 -4.35 -46.49 0.11
C ASN A 161 -3.25 -46.96 -0.83
N VAL A 162 -3.04 -48.26 -0.88
CA VAL A 162 -2.09 -48.90 -1.78
C VAL A 162 -2.67 -50.15 -2.40
N GLU A 163 -2.30 -50.42 -3.65
CA GLU A 163 -2.73 -51.59 -4.41
C GLU A 163 -1.58 -52.61 -4.53
N VAL A 164 -1.88 -53.90 -4.35
CA VAL A 164 -0.92 -55.00 -4.55
C VAL A 164 -1.66 -56.16 -5.21
N ASN A 165 -1.18 -56.61 -6.38
CA ASN A 165 -1.77 -57.67 -7.20
C ASN A 165 -3.26 -57.43 -7.50
N GLY A 166 -3.66 -56.18 -7.75
CA GLY A 166 -5.07 -55.82 -8.01
C GLY A 166 -5.97 -55.76 -6.77
N LEU A 167 -5.41 -55.90 -5.57
CA LEU A 167 -6.12 -55.82 -4.29
C LEU A 167 -5.74 -54.54 -3.55
N TRP A 168 -6.70 -53.84 -2.97
CA TRP A 168 -6.44 -52.60 -2.22
C TRP A 168 -6.30 -52.88 -0.73
N GLY A 169 -5.28 -52.28 -0.12
CA GLY A 169 -5.05 -52.27 1.31
C GLY A 169 -4.62 -50.89 1.81
N VAL A 170 -4.35 -50.80 3.10
CA VAL A 170 -4.08 -49.54 3.79
C VAL A 170 -2.81 -49.67 4.59
N ILE A 171 -1.92 -48.69 4.42
CA ILE A 171 -0.69 -48.59 5.18
C ILE A 171 -0.64 -47.32 6.01
N ASN A 172 0.08 -47.38 7.12
CA ASN A 172 0.44 -46.20 7.90
C ASN A 172 1.69 -45.51 7.33
N ARG A 173 2.14 -44.42 7.97
CA ARG A 173 3.30 -43.63 7.54
C ARG A 173 4.64 -44.38 7.61
N GLU A 174 4.70 -45.51 8.32
CA GLU A 174 5.87 -46.41 8.34
C GLU A 174 5.77 -47.56 7.33
N GLY A 175 4.72 -47.58 6.48
CA GLY A 175 4.51 -48.65 5.50
C GLY A 175 3.96 -49.95 6.09
N LYS A 176 3.53 -49.96 7.35
CA LYS A 176 2.90 -51.13 7.98
C LYS A 176 1.43 -51.21 7.60
N TRP A 177 0.96 -52.43 7.33
CA TRP A 177 -0.45 -52.69 7.06
C TRP A 177 -1.33 -52.33 8.25
N VAL A 178 -2.22 -51.37 8.05
CA VAL A 178 -3.38 -51.09 8.91
C VAL A 178 -4.54 -51.99 8.50
N ILE A 179 -4.71 -52.20 7.19
CA ILE A 179 -5.68 -53.13 6.60
C ILE A 179 -4.99 -53.89 5.48
N ARG A 180 -5.03 -55.23 5.55
CA ARG A 180 -4.41 -56.09 4.52
C ARG A 180 -5.17 -56.00 3.19
N PRO A 181 -4.52 -56.24 2.04
CA PRO A 181 -5.17 -56.15 0.73
C PRO A 181 -6.42 -57.03 0.60
N VAL A 182 -7.52 -56.47 0.08
CA VAL A 182 -8.80 -57.14 -0.17
C VAL A 182 -9.35 -56.80 -1.56
N GLU A 183 -10.23 -57.66 -2.11
CA GLU A 183 -10.88 -57.50 -3.43
C GLU A 183 -11.92 -56.35 -3.44
N LYS A 184 -11.53 -55.09 -3.20
CA LYS A 184 -12.39 -53.89 -3.39
C LYS A 184 -11.58 -52.64 -3.74
N TYR A 185 -12.29 -51.61 -4.25
CA TYR A 185 -11.81 -50.25 -4.57
C TYR A 185 -11.09 -49.54 -3.39
N PRO A 186 -10.32 -48.45 -3.64
CA PRO A 186 -9.55 -47.73 -2.62
C PRO A 186 -10.36 -47.37 -1.35
N ILE A 187 -9.76 -47.66 -0.19
CA ILE A 187 -10.39 -47.60 1.12
C ILE A 187 -10.33 -46.16 1.66
N ARG A 188 -11.44 -45.42 1.60
CA ARG A 188 -11.44 -44.01 2.02
C ARG A 188 -11.33 -43.87 3.54
N PHE A 189 -10.36 -43.10 4.02
CA PHE A 189 -10.25 -42.66 5.42
C PHE A 189 -10.74 -41.24 5.57
N PHE A 190 -11.46 -40.98 6.67
CA PHE A 190 -11.80 -39.62 7.07
C PHE A 190 -11.62 -39.49 8.59
N GLN A 191 -10.72 -38.61 9.01
CA GLN A 191 -10.36 -38.37 10.42
C GLN A 191 -9.93 -39.60 11.25
N GLY A 192 -9.62 -40.73 10.60
CA GLY A 192 -9.09 -41.92 11.26
C GLY A 192 -9.99 -43.13 11.36
N ILE A 193 -11.13 -43.09 10.68
CA ILE A 193 -12.03 -44.23 10.59
C ILE A 193 -12.22 -44.54 9.10
N THR A 194 -12.30 -45.82 8.77
CA THR A 194 -12.62 -46.26 7.41
C THR A 194 -13.80 -47.21 7.34
N GLN A 195 -14.45 -47.24 6.18
CA GLN A 195 -15.59 -48.08 5.82
C GLN A 195 -15.13 -49.24 4.93
N LEU A 196 -15.26 -50.47 5.41
CA LEU A 196 -15.08 -51.70 4.64
C LEU A 196 -16.45 -52.32 4.35
N ASN A 197 -16.76 -52.53 3.08
CA ASN A 197 -18.03 -53.15 2.69
C ASN A 197 -17.77 -54.66 2.52
N LEU A 198 -18.32 -55.55 3.33
CA LEU A 198 -18.13 -57.00 3.20
C LEU A 198 -19.45 -57.65 2.74
N MET A 199 -19.41 -58.60 1.79
CA MET A 199 -20.62 -59.39 1.48
C MET A 199 -20.79 -60.47 2.56
N SER A 200 -21.98 -60.57 3.16
CA SER A 200 -22.37 -61.71 3.99
C SER A 200 -23.36 -62.60 3.26
N PHE A 201 -23.25 -63.92 3.44
CA PHE A 201 -24.17 -64.92 2.90
C PHE A 201 -24.99 -65.56 4.03
N ASP A 202 -26.24 -65.91 3.79
CA ASP A 202 -27.02 -66.71 4.73
C ASP A 202 -26.57 -68.18 4.72
N GLN A 203 -27.14 -68.98 5.61
CA GLN A 203 -26.90 -70.43 5.70
C GLN A 203 -27.32 -71.20 4.43
N SER A 204 -28.03 -70.57 3.48
CA SER A 204 -28.41 -71.11 2.19
C SER A 204 -27.52 -70.65 1.02
N GLY A 205 -26.52 -69.81 1.29
CA GLY A 205 -25.60 -69.28 0.29
C GLY A 205 -26.14 -68.08 -0.50
N GLN A 206 -27.27 -67.49 -0.08
CA GLN A 206 -27.81 -66.27 -0.69
C GLN A 206 -27.16 -65.03 -0.06
N PRO A 207 -26.78 -64.00 -0.84
CA PRO A 207 -26.17 -62.79 -0.29
C PRO A 207 -27.17 -62.00 0.58
N ILE A 208 -26.92 -61.93 1.89
CA ILE A 208 -27.66 -61.08 2.83
C ILE A 208 -27.00 -59.70 2.90
N GLY A 209 -27.26 -58.85 1.90
CA GLY A 209 -26.88 -57.44 1.95
C GLY A 209 -25.39 -57.13 2.15
N ASN A 210 -25.09 -55.83 2.22
CA ASN A 210 -23.74 -55.26 2.32
C ASN A 210 -23.55 -54.63 3.71
N PRO A 211 -23.10 -55.37 4.74
CA PRO A 211 -22.66 -54.77 6.00
C PRO A 211 -21.42 -53.87 5.79
N ASN A 212 -21.53 -52.62 6.25
CA ASN A 212 -20.41 -51.69 6.40
C ASN A 212 -19.74 -51.92 7.75
N ILE A 213 -18.49 -52.37 7.72
CA ILE A 213 -17.68 -52.69 8.87
C ILE A 213 -16.63 -51.58 9.03
N TYR A 214 -16.60 -50.94 10.20
CA TYR A 214 -15.76 -49.77 10.46
C TYR A 214 -14.56 -50.12 11.30
N TRP A 215 -13.39 -49.60 10.92
CA TRP A 215 -12.12 -49.81 11.62
C TRP A 215 -11.48 -48.45 11.93
N ASP A 216 -10.83 -48.34 13.08
CA ASP A 216 -10.07 -47.15 13.47
C ASP A 216 -8.63 -47.15 12.92
N LYS A 217 -7.86 -46.08 13.20
CA LYS A 217 -6.44 -45.93 12.78
C LYS A 217 -5.51 -47.02 13.34
N SER A 218 -5.93 -47.75 14.37
CA SER A 218 -5.15 -48.81 15.01
C SER A 218 -5.45 -50.21 14.44
N GLY A 219 -6.47 -50.32 13.58
CA GLY A 219 -6.96 -51.60 13.10
C GLY A 219 -7.85 -52.31 14.11
N GLN A 220 -8.59 -51.59 14.95
CA GLN A 220 -9.61 -52.16 15.83
C GLN A 220 -11.01 -51.98 15.23
N LEU A 221 -11.87 -53.01 15.35
CA LEU A 221 -13.25 -53.00 14.86
C LEU A 221 -14.11 -52.02 15.68
N VAL A 222 -14.62 -50.98 15.02
CA VAL A 222 -15.47 -49.92 15.58
C VAL A 222 -16.96 -50.27 15.51
N GLY A 223 -17.40 -51.10 14.55
CA GLY A 223 -18.77 -51.62 14.48
C GLY A 223 -19.21 -52.14 13.11
N ASN A 224 -20.37 -52.80 13.04
CA ASN A 224 -21.00 -53.35 11.82
C ASN A 224 -22.38 -52.71 11.59
N PHE A 225 -22.58 -52.04 10.45
CA PHE A 225 -23.78 -51.24 10.16
C PHE A 225 -24.30 -51.45 8.73
N TYR A 226 -25.61 -51.51 8.53
CA TYR A 226 -26.23 -51.66 7.20
C TYR A 226 -26.24 -50.38 6.35
N SER A 227 -25.85 -49.24 6.90
CA SER A 227 -25.77 -47.95 6.20
C SER A 227 -24.71 -47.08 6.88
N PRO A 228 -23.95 -46.26 6.12
CA PRO A 228 -22.81 -45.57 6.69
C PRO A 228 -23.21 -44.51 7.72
N PRO A 229 -22.58 -44.45 8.91
CA PRO A 229 -22.65 -43.26 9.74
C PRO A 229 -22.00 -42.13 8.95
N GLN A 230 -22.69 -41.01 8.80
CA GLN A 230 -22.05 -39.80 8.31
C GLN A 230 -20.95 -39.43 9.32
N LEU A 231 -19.69 -39.48 8.86
CA LEU A 231 -18.45 -39.30 9.62
C LEU A 231 -18.36 -37.92 10.30
N ALA A 232 -18.34 -37.91 11.65
CA ALA A 232 -18.29 -36.76 12.55
C ALA A 232 -17.33 -35.61 12.16
N LYS A 233 -17.83 -34.37 12.27
CA LYS A 233 -17.10 -33.11 12.21
C LYS A 233 -17.25 -32.54 13.60
N GLU A 234 -16.11 -32.36 14.25
CA GLU A 234 -15.85 -31.39 15.31
C GLU A 234 -16.52 -31.66 16.67
N PHE A 235 -15.69 -31.84 17.70
CA PHE A 235 -16.09 -31.56 19.08
C PHE A 235 -16.26 -30.04 19.23
N GLN A 236 -17.49 -29.55 19.21
CA GLN A 236 -17.83 -28.15 19.42
C GLN A 236 -17.99 -27.87 20.92
N GLU A 237 -17.21 -26.92 21.42
CA GLU A 237 -17.06 -26.64 22.85
C GLU A 237 -16.72 -27.88 23.73
N GLY A 238 -16.00 -28.85 23.14
CA GLY A 238 -15.59 -30.07 23.83
C GLY A 238 -16.62 -31.20 23.80
N LEU A 239 -17.77 -31.02 23.13
CA LEU A 239 -18.83 -32.03 23.00
C LEU A 239 -19.10 -32.38 21.54
N ALA A 240 -19.39 -33.65 21.26
CA ALA A 240 -19.83 -34.14 19.95
C ALA A 240 -21.21 -34.78 20.05
N ILE A 241 -22.02 -34.67 18.99
CA ILE A 241 -23.35 -35.29 18.93
C ILE A 241 -23.20 -36.80 18.80
N VAL A 242 -23.95 -37.55 19.60
CA VAL A 242 -24.10 -39.00 19.50
C VAL A 242 -25.54 -39.38 19.21
N GLU A 243 -25.75 -40.44 18.43
CA GLU A 243 -27.08 -40.97 18.09
C GLU A 243 -27.19 -42.46 18.41
N ILE A 244 -28.37 -42.89 18.86
CA ILE A 244 -28.72 -44.30 19.05
C ILE A 244 -29.72 -44.72 17.96
N PHE A 245 -29.33 -45.74 17.19
CA PHE A 245 -30.13 -46.30 16.09
C PHE A 245 -31.12 -47.39 16.54
N ARG A 246 -30.81 -48.14 17.61
CA ARG A 246 -31.67 -49.13 18.29
C ARG A 246 -31.34 -49.15 19.78
N GLN A 247 -32.32 -49.45 20.64
CA GLN A 247 -32.18 -49.40 22.10
C GLN A 247 -31.01 -50.26 22.64
N ASP A 248 -30.60 -51.30 21.88
CA ASP A 248 -29.52 -52.23 22.22
C ASP A 248 -28.18 -51.93 21.50
N SER A 249 -28.06 -50.81 20.78
CA SER A 249 -26.83 -50.44 20.05
C SER A 249 -26.03 -49.35 20.76
N PRO A 250 -24.69 -49.40 20.74
CA PRO A 250 -23.86 -48.35 21.32
C PRO A 250 -24.11 -47.00 20.63
N PRO A 251 -24.06 -45.86 21.36
CA PRO A 251 -24.19 -44.54 20.77
C PRO A 251 -23.09 -44.28 19.73
N VAL A 252 -23.48 -43.77 18.56
CA VAL A 252 -22.57 -43.51 17.44
C VAL A 252 -22.38 -42.01 17.28
N VAL A 253 -21.13 -41.57 17.18
CA VAL A 253 -20.79 -40.16 16.91
C VAL A 253 -21.22 -39.79 15.49
N THR A 254 -22.02 -38.73 15.34
CA THR A 254 -22.55 -38.31 14.04
C THR A 254 -22.04 -36.92 13.62
N THR A 255 -21.92 -36.69 12.31
CA THR A 255 -21.62 -35.36 11.74
C THR A 255 -22.82 -34.44 11.70
N SER A 256 -23.99 -35.03 11.55
CA SER A 256 -25.08 -34.29 10.97
C SER A 256 -25.86 -33.63 12.08
N GLU A 257 -25.98 -32.32 11.96
CA GLU A 257 -27.00 -31.49 12.60
C GLU A 257 -28.47 -31.94 12.28
N TYR A 258 -28.65 -33.13 11.70
CA TYR A 258 -29.88 -33.70 11.17
C TYR A 258 -29.77 -35.22 11.24
N SER A 259 -30.47 -35.82 12.20
CA SER A 259 -30.68 -37.27 12.25
C SER A 259 -31.29 -37.75 10.93
N LEU A 260 -30.70 -38.78 10.33
CA LEU A 260 -31.15 -39.36 9.05
C LEU A 260 -32.49 -40.09 9.15
N LEU A 261 -33.02 -40.33 10.37
CA LEU A 261 -34.27 -41.05 10.60
C LEU A 261 -35.02 -40.45 11.80
N ASN A 262 -36.33 -40.20 11.66
CA ASN A 262 -37.19 -39.59 12.69
C ASN A 262 -37.30 -40.40 14.02
N TRP A 263 -36.69 -41.58 14.09
CA TRP A 263 -36.75 -42.50 15.24
C TRP A 263 -35.48 -42.57 16.09
N ASN A 264 -34.34 -42.01 15.63
CA ASN A 264 -33.11 -41.99 16.41
C ASN A 264 -33.18 -40.96 17.54
N LYS A 265 -32.57 -41.29 18.68
CA LYS A 265 -32.37 -40.34 19.78
C LYS A 265 -30.93 -39.84 19.76
N CYS A 266 -30.76 -38.53 19.93
CA CYS A 266 -29.46 -37.87 19.99
C CYS A 266 -29.14 -37.33 21.38
N GLY A 267 -27.85 -37.30 21.70
CA GLY A 267 -27.23 -36.83 22.94
C GLY A 267 -25.83 -36.28 22.65
N PHE A 268 -24.99 -36.16 23.68
CA PHE A 268 -23.65 -35.59 23.55
C PHE A 268 -22.60 -36.36 24.33
N GLN A 269 -21.39 -36.48 23.77
CA GLN A 269 -20.22 -37.09 24.40
C GLN A 269 -19.03 -36.14 24.45
N ASP A 270 -18.11 -36.36 25.38
CA ASP A 270 -16.83 -35.64 25.47
C ASP A 270 -15.71 -36.25 24.60
N LYS A 271 -14.56 -35.58 24.57
CA LYS A 271 -13.37 -35.99 23.79
C LYS A 271 -12.78 -37.34 24.22
N GLN A 272 -13.13 -37.81 25.42
CA GLN A 272 -12.69 -39.09 25.97
C GLN A 272 -13.69 -40.21 25.65
N GLY A 273 -14.78 -39.91 24.94
CA GLY A 273 -15.82 -40.87 24.57
C GLY A 273 -16.85 -41.12 25.67
N LYS A 274 -16.86 -40.31 26.74
CA LYS A 274 -17.86 -40.42 27.80
C LYS A 274 -19.12 -39.66 27.40
N ILE A 275 -20.28 -40.32 27.53
CA ILE A 275 -21.58 -39.68 27.33
C ILE A 275 -21.82 -38.64 28.45
N VAL A 276 -22.00 -37.38 28.05
CA VAL A 276 -22.27 -36.23 28.96
C VAL A 276 -23.75 -35.93 29.01
N ILE A 277 -24.46 -36.11 27.90
CA ILE A 277 -25.91 -35.98 27.80
C ILE A 277 -26.44 -37.23 27.12
N GLU A 278 -27.23 -38.01 27.85
CA GLU A 278 -27.79 -39.26 27.33
C GLU A 278 -28.64 -39.02 26.08
N PRO A 279 -28.57 -39.89 25.05
CA PRO A 279 -29.35 -39.73 23.84
C PRO A 279 -30.86 -39.84 24.10
N GLN A 280 -31.54 -38.69 24.11
CA GLN A 280 -32.96 -38.57 24.49
C GLN A 280 -33.78 -37.64 23.57
N PHE A 281 -33.11 -36.80 22.77
CA PHE A 281 -33.76 -35.82 21.89
C PHE A 281 -33.96 -36.40 20.49
N ASN A 282 -35.00 -35.95 19.76
CA ASN A 282 -35.28 -36.43 18.40
C ASN A 282 -34.44 -35.71 17.32
N GLY A 283 -33.54 -34.81 17.72
CA GLY A 283 -32.64 -34.04 16.86
C GLY A 283 -31.80 -33.07 17.68
N CYS A 284 -30.53 -32.91 17.34
CA CYS A 284 -29.56 -32.12 18.09
C CYS A 284 -28.76 -31.25 17.12
N LYS A 285 -28.45 -30.02 17.54
CA LYS A 285 -27.44 -29.16 16.93
C LYS A 285 -26.23 -29.06 17.85
N ASN A 286 -25.10 -28.65 17.29
CA ASN A 286 -23.87 -28.46 18.06
C ASN A 286 -24.03 -27.38 19.14
N PHE A 287 -23.35 -27.59 20.28
CA PHE A 287 -23.21 -26.56 21.30
C PHE A 287 -22.50 -25.34 20.73
N SER A 288 -23.10 -24.16 20.94
CA SER A 288 -22.51 -22.87 20.60
C SER A 288 -22.95 -21.83 21.62
N GLN A 289 -21.98 -21.10 22.17
CA GLN A 289 -22.16 -20.12 23.23
C GLN A 289 -22.89 -20.70 24.46
N GLY A 290 -22.58 -21.96 24.80
CA GLY A 290 -23.16 -22.66 25.95
C GLY A 290 -24.56 -23.24 25.78
N LEU A 291 -25.19 -23.07 24.61
CA LEU A 291 -26.51 -23.62 24.28
C LEU A 291 -26.46 -24.58 23.09
N ALA A 292 -27.31 -25.61 23.10
CA ALA A 292 -27.56 -26.47 21.96
C ALA A 292 -29.05 -26.48 21.61
N ALA A 293 -29.38 -26.33 20.33
CA ALA A 293 -30.76 -26.50 19.87
C ALA A 293 -31.10 -27.99 19.84
N VAL A 294 -32.22 -28.37 20.45
CA VAL A 294 -32.69 -29.75 20.49
C VAL A 294 -34.15 -29.84 20.10
N LYS A 295 -34.47 -30.96 19.44
CA LYS A 295 -35.79 -31.25 18.90
C LYS A 295 -36.49 -32.27 19.78
N VAL A 296 -37.75 -31.98 20.11
CA VAL A 296 -38.62 -32.88 20.88
C VAL A 296 -39.90 -33.09 20.11
N VAL A 297 -40.30 -34.35 19.99
CA VAL A 297 -41.59 -34.74 19.41
C VAL A 297 -42.60 -34.97 20.54
N LYS A 298 -43.77 -34.34 20.45
CA LYS A 298 -44.91 -34.56 21.36
C LYS A 298 -46.12 -35.06 20.56
N GLY A 299 -46.71 -36.18 20.98
CA GLY A 299 -47.94 -36.75 20.39
C GLY A 299 -47.98 -38.28 20.39
N VAL A 300 -49.19 -38.85 20.32
CA VAL A 300 -49.48 -40.29 20.17
C VAL A 300 -50.45 -40.44 18.99
N GLY A 301 -50.10 -41.22 17.96
CA GLY A 301 -50.90 -41.42 16.73
C GLY A 301 -50.43 -40.58 15.52
N ASP A 302 -51.29 -40.38 14.52
CA ASP A 302 -50.95 -39.76 13.20
C ASP A 302 -50.69 -38.24 13.21
N LYS A 303 -50.56 -37.61 14.39
CA LYS A 303 -50.27 -36.18 14.55
C LYS A 303 -49.08 -35.98 15.49
N PHE A 304 -47.88 -35.98 14.91
CA PHE A 304 -46.64 -35.60 15.61
C PHE A 304 -46.50 -34.07 15.60
N ASP A 305 -46.48 -33.42 16.78
CA ASP A 305 -46.06 -32.02 16.89
C ASP A 305 -44.59 -31.99 17.29
N THR A 306 -43.75 -31.62 16.33
CA THR A 306 -42.30 -31.54 16.50
C THR A 306 -41.92 -30.10 16.77
N LYS A 307 -41.29 -29.84 17.92
CA LYS A 307 -40.82 -28.50 18.29
C LYS A 307 -39.35 -28.50 18.70
N TRP A 308 -38.68 -27.41 18.38
CA TRP A 308 -37.31 -27.12 18.79
C TRP A 308 -37.29 -26.23 20.03
N GLY A 309 -36.34 -26.52 20.91
CA GLY A 309 -35.98 -25.74 22.10
C GLY A 309 -34.46 -25.65 22.24
N TYR A 310 -33.98 -25.10 23.35
CA TYR A 310 -32.55 -24.98 23.64
C TYR A 310 -32.24 -25.53 25.03
N ILE A 311 -31.15 -26.29 25.12
CA ILE A 311 -30.62 -26.84 26.37
C ILE A 311 -29.23 -26.27 26.68
N ASP A 312 -28.86 -26.30 27.96
CA ASP A 312 -27.49 -26.09 28.42
C ASP A 312 -26.69 -27.40 28.47
N LYS A 313 -25.41 -27.31 28.83
CA LYS A 313 -24.49 -28.47 28.96
C LYS A 313 -24.88 -29.46 30.07
N THR A 314 -25.84 -29.11 30.93
CA THR A 314 -26.39 -29.97 31.98
C THR A 314 -27.66 -30.70 31.54
N SER A 315 -28.04 -30.59 30.26
CA SER A 315 -29.29 -31.12 29.69
C SER A 315 -30.56 -30.40 30.16
N LYS A 316 -30.44 -29.23 30.81
CA LYS A 316 -31.60 -28.46 31.27
C LYS A 316 -32.09 -27.55 30.14
N PHE A 317 -33.41 -27.52 29.92
CA PHE A 317 -34.02 -26.60 28.97
C PHE A 317 -33.86 -25.14 29.45
N VAL A 318 -33.16 -24.35 28.65
CA VAL A 318 -33.11 -22.88 28.76
C VAL A 318 -34.30 -22.28 28.02
N ILE A 319 -34.68 -22.87 26.88
CA ILE A 319 -35.94 -22.58 26.19
C ILE A 319 -36.68 -23.89 25.96
N SER A 320 -37.88 -24.01 26.53
CA SER A 320 -38.76 -25.16 26.28
C SER A 320 -39.09 -25.30 24.79
N PRO A 321 -39.23 -26.52 24.25
CA PRO A 321 -39.55 -26.73 22.84
C PRO A 321 -40.83 -26.00 22.43
N GLN A 322 -40.71 -25.02 21.54
CA GLN A 322 -41.82 -24.17 21.08
C GLN A 322 -41.66 -23.65 19.64
N PHE A 323 -40.46 -23.73 19.05
CA PHE A 323 -40.19 -23.25 17.69
C PHE A 323 -40.41 -24.36 16.66
N ASP A 324 -40.83 -23.99 15.44
CA ASP A 324 -40.94 -24.95 14.34
C ASP A 324 -39.55 -25.37 13.84
N TYR A 325 -38.57 -24.47 13.93
CA TYR A 325 -37.16 -24.75 13.64
C TYR A 325 -36.26 -23.88 14.52
N ALA A 326 -35.10 -24.41 14.93
CA ALA A 326 -34.05 -23.67 15.62
C ALA A 326 -32.66 -24.10 15.14
N ASP A 327 -31.71 -23.17 15.15
CA ASP A 327 -30.34 -23.40 14.69
C ASP A 327 -29.31 -23.09 15.78
N SER A 328 -28.06 -23.52 15.59
CA SER A 328 -26.96 -23.12 16.48
C SER A 328 -26.77 -21.60 16.50
N LEU A 329 -26.18 -21.07 17.58
CA LEU A 329 -25.94 -19.65 17.73
C LEU A 329 -24.75 -19.21 16.85
N PHE A 330 -24.94 -18.15 16.08
CA PHE A 330 -23.89 -17.47 15.31
C PHE A 330 -23.85 -16.00 15.71
N GLU A 331 -22.66 -15.48 16.01
CA GLU A 331 -22.46 -14.10 16.49
C GLU A 331 -23.38 -13.69 17.66
N GLU A 332 -23.57 -14.60 18.62
CA GLU A 332 -24.47 -14.44 19.78
C GLU A 332 -25.97 -14.35 19.42
N ARG A 333 -26.36 -14.82 18.22
CA ARG A 333 -27.76 -14.92 17.80
C ARG A 333 -28.09 -16.32 17.29
N GLY A 334 -29.11 -16.95 17.86
CA GLY A 334 -29.66 -18.22 17.39
C GLY A 334 -30.85 -17.98 16.50
N LEU A 335 -30.85 -18.52 15.27
CA LEU A 335 -32.00 -18.42 14.37
C LEU A 335 -33.13 -19.31 14.88
N VAL A 336 -34.34 -18.75 14.94
CA VAL A 336 -35.56 -19.48 15.30
C VAL A 336 -36.67 -19.17 14.32
N VAL A 337 -37.50 -20.17 14.03
CA VAL A 337 -38.62 -20.03 13.10
C VAL A 337 -39.91 -20.45 13.76
N SER A 338 -40.96 -19.66 13.57
CA SER A 338 -42.33 -19.99 13.99
C SER A 338 -43.31 -19.53 12.92
N HIS A 339 -44.24 -20.38 12.53
CA HIS A 339 -45.24 -20.15 11.49
C HIS A 339 -44.63 -19.69 10.15
N GLY A 340 -43.44 -20.20 9.81
CA GLY A 340 -42.69 -19.83 8.61
C GLY A 340 -42.06 -18.43 8.65
N LYS A 341 -42.00 -17.81 9.83
CA LYS A 341 -41.37 -16.50 10.06
C LYS A 341 -40.07 -16.64 10.85
N ILE A 342 -39.06 -15.87 10.48
CA ILE A 342 -37.74 -15.84 11.11
C ILE A 342 -37.73 -14.87 12.28
N GLY A 343 -37.14 -15.32 13.40
CA GLY A 343 -36.78 -14.56 14.58
C GLY A 343 -35.42 -15.00 15.13
N PHE A 344 -34.97 -14.39 16.23
CA PHE A 344 -33.67 -14.66 16.82
C PHE A 344 -33.67 -14.63 18.34
N ILE A 345 -32.90 -15.54 18.94
CA ILE A 345 -32.59 -15.57 20.37
C ILE A 345 -31.17 -15.07 20.64
N ASP A 346 -30.85 -14.72 21.89
CA ASP A 346 -29.48 -14.48 22.33
C ASP A 346 -28.85 -15.69 23.07
N LYS A 347 -27.60 -15.55 23.49
CA LYS A 347 -26.85 -16.56 24.27
C LYS A 347 -27.42 -16.87 25.66
N THR A 348 -28.32 -16.04 26.17
CA THR A 348 -29.03 -16.31 27.44
C THR A 348 -30.30 -17.13 27.23
N GLY A 349 -30.69 -17.36 25.97
CA GLY A 349 -31.95 -18.00 25.61
C GLY A 349 -33.15 -17.05 25.60
N LYS A 350 -32.92 -15.73 25.61
CA LYS A 350 -34.00 -14.74 25.46
C LYS A 350 -34.31 -14.53 23.98
N VAL A 351 -35.59 -14.52 23.61
CA VAL A 351 -36.03 -14.09 22.27
C VAL A 351 -35.83 -12.57 22.16
N VAL A 352 -34.85 -12.14 21.38
CA VAL A 352 -34.54 -10.71 21.17
C VAL A 352 -35.30 -10.17 19.96
N ILE A 353 -35.52 -11.01 18.94
CA ILE A 353 -36.26 -10.67 17.74
C ILE A 353 -37.38 -11.70 17.60
N ASN A 354 -38.62 -11.28 17.80
CA ASN A 354 -39.77 -12.17 17.65
C ASN A 354 -39.88 -12.66 16.19
N PRO A 355 -40.27 -13.93 15.95
CA PRO A 355 -40.53 -14.45 14.62
C PRO A 355 -41.56 -13.61 13.85
N GLN A 356 -41.08 -12.77 12.92
CA GLN A 356 -41.95 -11.84 12.18
C GLN A 356 -41.53 -11.63 10.71
N PHE A 357 -40.29 -11.92 10.37
CA PHE A 357 -39.75 -11.70 9.03
C PHE A 357 -39.99 -12.89 8.12
N ASP A 358 -40.29 -12.68 6.84
CA ASP A 358 -40.29 -13.78 5.86
C ASP A 358 -38.82 -14.20 5.58
N PRO A 359 -38.54 -15.45 5.18
CA PRO A 359 -37.23 -15.79 4.62
C PRO A 359 -37.00 -14.97 3.34
N GLY A 360 -35.90 -14.20 3.25
CA GLY A 360 -35.56 -13.46 2.02
C GLY A 360 -35.21 -14.41 0.88
N THR A 361 -35.47 -14.05 -0.38
CA THR A 361 -35.04 -14.86 -1.54
C THR A 361 -33.50 -14.86 -1.64
N THR A 362 -32.89 -16.03 -1.78
CA THR A 362 -31.42 -16.21 -1.92
C THR A 362 -31.08 -16.80 -3.29
N LEU A 363 -29.79 -17.03 -3.56
CA LEU A 363 -29.35 -17.74 -4.77
C LEU A 363 -29.84 -19.20 -4.84
N ILE A 364 -30.05 -19.82 -3.67
CA ILE A 364 -30.25 -21.26 -3.53
C ILE A 364 -31.74 -21.59 -3.44
N SER A 365 -32.55 -20.68 -2.88
CA SER A 365 -33.96 -20.96 -2.56
C SER A 365 -34.85 -19.73 -2.62
N SER A 366 -36.07 -19.89 -3.14
CA SER A 366 -37.07 -18.82 -3.14
C SER A 366 -37.71 -18.64 -1.75
N SER A 367 -38.09 -17.41 -1.43
CA SER A 367 -38.79 -17.06 -0.18
C SER A 367 -40.03 -17.93 0.05
N GLU A 368 -40.80 -18.15 -1.01
CA GLU A 368 -42.07 -18.89 -0.98
C GLU A 368 -41.86 -20.40 -0.75
N TYR A 369 -40.84 -20.98 -1.40
CA TYR A 369 -40.45 -22.38 -1.19
C TYR A 369 -39.95 -22.63 0.24
N LEU A 370 -39.13 -21.73 0.81
CA LEU A 370 -38.70 -21.91 2.19
C LEU A 370 -39.81 -21.69 3.20
N LYS A 371 -40.69 -20.70 2.96
CA LYS A 371 -41.82 -20.45 3.84
C LYS A 371 -42.78 -21.64 3.90
N SER A 372 -43.03 -22.31 2.77
CA SER A 372 -43.82 -23.54 2.76
C SER A 372 -43.08 -24.70 3.43
N LYS A 373 -41.78 -24.85 3.19
CA LYS A 373 -40.95 -25.91 3.80
C LYS A 373 -40.79 -25.76 5.31
N PHE A 374 -40.55 -24.55 5.83
CA PHE A 374 -40.55 -24.28 7.27
C PHE A 374 -41.88 -24.60 7.94
N LYS A 375 -43.00 -24.48 7.22
CA LYS A 375 -44.34 -24.73 7.76
C LYS A 375 -44.79 -26.18 7.65
N GLN A 376 -44.44 -26.87 6.57
CA GLN A 376 -44.93 -28.22 6.26
C GLN A 376 -43.90 -29.32 6.57
N TYR A 377 -42.61 -29.05 6.37
CA TYR A 377 -41.53 -30.04 6.48
C TYR A 377 -40.27 -29.45 7.12
N PRO A 378 -40.36 -28.86 8.34
CA PRO A 378 -39.19 -28.25 9.00
C PRO A 378 -38.05 -29.26 9.23
N ASP A 379 -38.36 -30.55 9.30
CA ASP A 379 -37.40 -31.63 9.48
C ASP A 379 -36.57 -31.96 8.21
N GLN A 380 -36.94 -31.42 7.04
CA GLN A 380 -36.27 -31.71 5.76
C GLN A 380 -35.38 -30.56 5.25
N LEU A 381 -35.16 -29.53 6.08
CA LEU A 381 -34.35 -28.36 5.72
C LEU A 381 -32.87 -28.72 5.67
N GLN A 382 -32.22 -28.39 4.56
CA GLN A 382 -30.79 -28.62 4.36
C GLN A 382 -29.96 -27.45 4.92
N PRO A 383 -28.71 -27.67 5.39
CA PRO A 383 -27.86 -26.60 5.91
C PRO A 383 -27.69 -25.43 4.93
N SER A 384 -27.50 -25.71 3.64
CA SER A 384 -27.34 -24.71 2.58
C SER A 384 -28.58 -23.84 2.38
N GLU A 385 -29.77 -24.33 2.76
CA GLU A 385 -31.03 -23.60 2.68
C GLU A 385 -31.20 -22.62 3.85
N VAL A 386 -30.57 -22.86 5.00
CA VAL A 386 -30.77 -22.08 6.23
C VAL A 386 -29.59 -21.14 6.53
N MET A 387 -28.37 -21.54 6.15
CA MET A 387 -27.14 -20.76 6.35
C MET A 387 -27.22 -19.29 5.93
N PRO A 388 -27.85 -18.92 4.80
CA PRO A 388 -27.93 -17.51 4.37
C PRO A 388 -28.68 -16.58 5.32
N TYR A 389 -29.50 -17.11 6.24
CA TYR A 389 -30.30 -16.33 7.17
C TYR A 389 -29.67 -16.17 8.56
N ARG A 390 -28.52 -16.82 8.80
CA ARG A 390 -27.76 -16.67 10.03
C ARG A 390 -27.18 -15.25 10.09
N PHE A 391 -26.94 -14.76 11.31
CA PHE A 391 -26.17 -13.52 11.47
C PHE A 391 -24.74 -13.72 10.96
N SER A 392 -24.31 -12.81 10.11
CA SER A 392 -22.95 -12.74 9.60
C SER A 392 -22.55 -11.28 9.42
N ASN A 393 -21.41 -10.90 9.96
CA ASN A 393 -20.94 -9.53 10.07
C ASN A 393 -21.97 -8.59 10.73
N GLY A 394 -22.66 -9.06 11.76
CA GLY A 394 -23.64 -8.29 12.53
C GLY A 394 -24.95 -8.00 11.83
N LEU A 395 -25.19 -8.55 10.63
CA LEU A 395 -26.44 -8.43 9.89
C LEU A 395 -27.01 -9.81 9.52
N ALA A 396 -28.34 -9.91 9.40
CA ALA A 396 -29.03 -11.12 8.94
C ALA A 396 -29.95 -10.80 7.75
N VAL A 397 -30.00 -11.72 6.77
CA VAL A 397 -30.90 -11.60 5.62
C VAL A 397 -32.33 -11.85 6.04
N VAL A 398 -33.25 -10.95 5.66
CA VAL A 398 -34.69 -11.11 5.90
C VAL A 398 -35.50 -10.66 4.69
N GLY A 399 -36.70 -11.21 4.57
CA GLY A 399 -37.66 -10.93 3.50
C GLY A 399 -38.85 -10.10 3.97
N LYS A 400 -39.34 -9.24 3.09
CA LYS A 400 -40.64 -8.56 3.18
C LYS A 400 -41.15 -8.27 1.77
N ASN A 401 -42.42 -8.59 1.49
CA ASN A 401 -43.05 -8.35 0.19
C ASN A 401 -42.27 -8.93 -1.01
N ASN A 402 -41.81 -10.18 -0.91
CA ASN A 402 -40.99 -10.88 -1.92
C ASN A 402 -39.65 -10.22 -2.28
N LYS A 403 -39.22 -9.22 -1.50
CA LYS A 403 -37.89 -8.63 -1.58
C LYS A 403 -37.07 -8.97 -0.35
N CYS A 404 -35.77 -9.03 -0.50
CA CYS A 404 -34.84 -9.25 0.61
C CYS A 404 -34.11 -7.96 1.00
N GLY A 405 -33.76 -7.87 2.27
CA GLY A 405 -32.99 -6.82 2.91
C GLY A 405 -32.26 -7.37 4.14
N TYR A 406 -31.77 -6.48 5.00
CA TYR A 406 -30.90 -6.87 6.11
C TYR A 406 -31.30 -6.16 7.41
N ILE A 407 -31.29 -6.92 8.51
CA ILE A 407 -31.56 -6.42 9.86
C ILE A 407 -30.32 -6.51 10.74
N ASP A 408 -30.22 -5.60 11.70
CA ASP A 408 -29.20 -5.63 12.75
C ASP A 408 -29.57 -6.56 13.91
N LYS A 409 -28.66 -6.71 14.88
CA LYS A 409 -28.84 -7.55 16.08
C LYS A 409 -30.00 -7.11 17.00
N ALA A 410 -30.56 -5.92 16.79
CA ALA A 410 -31.75 -5.41 17.49
C ALA A 410 -33.04 -5.64 16.67
N GLY A 411 -32.95 -6.14 15.44
CA GLY A 411 -34.07 -6.40 14.56
C GLY A 411 -34.52 -5.19 13.74
N LYS A 412 -33.75 -4.10 13.72
CA LYS A 412 -34.02 -2.93 12.88
C LYS A 412 -33.42 -3.14 11.50
N PHE A 413 -34.13 -2.72 10.45
CA PHE A 413 -33.61 -2.74 9.09
C PHE A 413 -32.38 -1.83 8.97
N ALA A 414 -31.21 -2.44 8.77
CA ALA A 414 -30.02 -1.74 8.34
C ALA A 414 -30.11 -1.38 6.86
N ILE A 415 -30.68 -2.29 6.06
CA ILE A 415 -30.95 -2.08 4.63
C ILE A 415 -32.37 -2.55 4.35
N GLN A 416 -33.18 -1.63 3.82
CA GLN A 416 -34.59 -1.91 3.53
C GLN A 416 -34.74 -3.03 2.49
N PRO A 417 -35.79 -3.88 2.58
CA PRO A 417 -36.05 -4.92 1.60
C PRO A 417 -36.32 -4.32 0.21
N GLN A 418 -35.33 -4.41 -0.68
CA GLN A 418 -35.40 -3.79 -2.01
C GLN A 418 -34.87 -4.69 -3.13
N PHE A 419 -34.15 -5.76 -2.80
CA PHE A 419 -33.49 -6.65 -3.77
C PHE A 419 -34.33 -7.89 -4.05
N ALA A 420 -34.20 -8.43 -5.27
CA ALA A 420 -34.81 -9.69 -5.68
C ALA A 420 -34.10 -10.89 -5.05
N LYS A 421 -32.78 -10.85 -4.86
CA LYS A 421 -32.02 -11.87 -4.12
C LYS A 421 -30.90 -11.26 -3.27
N CYS A 422 -30.63 -11.87 -2.12
CA CYS A 422 -29.60 -11.43 -1.18
C CYS A 422 -28.80 -12.63 -0.69
N GLU A 423 -27.49 -12.45 -0.60
CA GLU A 423 -26.60 -13.36 0.10
C GLU A 423 -26.31 -12.84 1.51
N ALA A 424 -25.89 -13.73 2.41
CA ALA A 424 -25.40 -13.28 3.71
C ALA A 424 -24.17 -12.38 3.53
N PHE A 425 -24.02 -11.40 4.42
CA PHE A 425 -22.79 -10.63 4.47
C PHE A 425 -21.63 -11.56 4.77
N ASP A 426 -20.54 -11.44 4.02
CA ASP A 426 -19.33 -12.19 4.32
C ASP A 426 -18.60 -11.60 5.54
N GLN A 427 -17.52 -12.25 5.96
CA GLN A 427 -16.68 -11.78 7.07
C GLN A 427 -16.08 -10.37 6.85
N TYR A 428 -16.19 -9.80 5.64
CA TYR A 428 -15.66 -8.49 5.27
C TYR A 428 -16.73 -7.39 5.22
N GLY A 429 -17.99 -7.72 5.51
CA GLY A 429 -19.09 -6.75 5.50
C GLY A 429 -19.53 -6.37 4.10
N VAL A 430 -19.34 -7.28 3.13
CA VAL A 430 -19.87 -7.18 1.77
C VAL A 430 -20.89 -8.29 1.53
N ALA A 431 -21.99 -7.96 0.85
CA ALA A 431 -22.96 -8.94 0.41
C ALA A 431 -23.23 -8.77 -1.08
N LYS A 432 -23.41 -9.89 -1.78
CA LYS A 432 -23.89 -9.86 -3.17
C LYS A 432 -25.42 -9.79 -3.17
N VAL A 433 -25.96 -8.87 -3.94
CA VAL A 433 -27.40 -8.67 -4.10
C VAL A 433 -27.77 -8.55 -5.56
N TYR A 434 -29.03 -8.83 -5.84
CA TYR A 434 -29.57 -8.90 -7.19
C TYR A 434 -30.79 -7.99 -7.27
N GLN A 435 -30.76 -7.01 -8.17
CA GLN A 435 -31.94 -6.18 -8.43
C GLN A 435 -32.94 -6.96 -9.31
N ASN A 436 -32.43 -7.79 -10.22
CA ASN A 436 -33.15 -8.75 -11.08
C ASN A 436 -32.43 -10.11 -11.07
N ASN A 437 -33.01 -11.16 -11.66
CA ASN A 437 -32.45 -12.54 -11.64
C ASN A 437 -31.04 -12.71 -12.25
N TYR A 438 -30.54 -11.73 -13.03
CA TYR A 438 -29.29 -11.83 -13.79
C TYR A 438 -28.22 -10.81 -13.36
N ASP A 439 -28.62 -9.66 -12.83
CA ASP A 439 -27.72 -8.55 -12.52
C ASP A 439 -27.34 -8.52 -11.03
N GLY A 440 -26.27 -9.25 -10.71
CA GLY A 440 -25.69 -9.25 -9.37
C GLY A 440 -24.66 -8.13 -9.18
N PHE A 441 -24.79 -7.36 -8.12
CA PHE A 441 -23.80 -6.38 -7.68
C PHE A 441 -23.56 -6.50 -6.18
N TYR A 442 -22.43 -5.98 -5.72
CA TYR A 442 -22.08 -6.05 -4.32
C TYR A 442 -22.62 -4.82 -3.59
N ILE A 443 -22.87 -4.96 -2.29
CA ILE A 443 -23.21 -3.86 -1.40
C ILE A 443 -22.44 -3.91 -0.09
N THR A 444 -22.21 -2.75 0.50
CA THR A 444 -21.68 -2.58 1.86
C THR A 444 -22.79 -2.64 2.91
N ARG A 445 -22.43 -2.69 4.20
CA ARG A 445 -23.38 -2.75 5.34
C ARG A 445 -24.32 -1.54 5.44
N ASP A 446 -23.94 -0.39 4.90
CA ASP A 446 -24.77 0.81 4.78
C ASP A 446 -25.59 0.86 3.48
N GLY A 447 -25.53 -0.20 2.66
CA GLY A 447 -26.36 -0.38 1.46
C GLY A 447 -25.84 0.31 0.20
N LYS A 448 -24.58 0.77 0.17
CA LYS A 448 -23.98 1.38 -1.04
C LYS A 448 -23.51 0.31 -2.01
N THR A 449 -23.72 0.54 -3.31
CA THR A 449 -23.40 -0.41 -4.38
C THR A 449 -21.95 -0.29 -4.88
N PHE A 450 -21.34 -1.41 -5.27
CA PHE A 450 -20.03 -1.43 -5.94
C PHE A 450 -20.20 -1.27 -7.48
N PRO A 451 -19.30 -0.54 -8.18
CA PRO A 451 -19.26 -0.53 -9.65
C PRO A 451 -18.88 -1.91 -10.23
N GLN A 452 -19.49 -2.32 -11.34
CA GLN A 452 -19.34 -3.66 -11.96
C GLN A 452 -17.94 -3.96 -12.56
N ILE A 453 -17.03 -3.00 -12.63
CA ILE A 453 -15.66 -3.18 -13.17
C ILE A 453 -14.64 -2.83 -12.09
N ILE A 454 -14.00 -3.84 -11.51
CA ILE A 454 -12.95 -3.65 -10.52
C ILE A 454 -11.59 -3.82 -11.19
N THR A 455 -10.92 -2.70 -11.49
CA THR A 455 -9.46 -2.66 -11.62
C THR A 455 -8.86 -2.43 -10.23
N THR A 456 -7.57 -2.71 -10.03
CA THR A 456 -6.81 -2.29 -8.82
C THR A 456 -6.97 -0.79 -8.53
N ALA A 457 -7.13 0.02 -9.58
CA ALA A 457 -7.47 1.43 -9.51
C ALA A 457 -8.89 1.72 -8.96
N SER A 458 -9.86 0.85 -9.20
CA SER A 458 -11.21 0.95 -8.59
C SER A 458 -11.17 0.59 -7.10
N LEU A 459 -10.40 -0.43 -6.70
CA LEU A 459 -10.23 -0.87 -5.30
C LEU A 459 -9.70 0.23 -4.39
N SER A 460 -8.76 1.04 -4.90
CA SER A 460 -8.13 2.12 -4.14
C SER A 460 -9.06 3.26 -3.74
N LYS A 461 -10.22 3.41 -4.38
CA LYS A 461 -11.24 4.37 -3.94
C LYS A 461 -11.87 3.99 -2.61
N PHE A 462 -11.82 2.71 -2.24
CA PHE A 462 -12.49 2.12 -1.08
C PHE A 462 -11.58 1.91 0.14
N TYR A 463 -10.32 2.33 0.09
CA TYR A 463 -9.49 2.34 1.30
C TYR A 463 -10.12 3.24 2.37
N PRO A 464 -10.16 2.80 3.64
CA PRO A 464 -10.64 3.62 4.73
C PRO A 464 -9.83 4.91 4.84
N ALA A 465 -10.47 5.98 5.31
CA ALA A 465 -9.86 7.30 5.45
C ALA A 465 -8.58 7.27 6.30
N SER A 466 -8.49 6.35 7.27
CA SER A 466 -7.31 6.11 8.08
C SER A 466 -6.08 5.69 7.25
N ILE A 467 -6.25 4.77 6.30
CA ILE A 467 -5.17 4.31 5.42
C ILE A 467 -4.77 5.43 4.47
N LYS A 468 -5.74 6.14 3.87
CA LYS A 468 -5.44 7.29 2.99
C LYS A 468 -4.64 8.36 3.74
N LEU A 469 -5.09 8.75 4.94
CA LEU A 469 -4.41 9.71 5.81
C LEU A 469 -2.99 9.22 6.18
N LEU A 470 -2.85 7.95 6.54
CA LEU A 470 -1.55 7.35 6.84
C LEU A 470 -0.60 7.43 5.65
N THR A 471 -1.03 6.97 4.48
CA THR A 471 -0.22 7.01 3.26
C THR A 471 0.15 8.43 2.87
N SER A 472 -0.73 9.40 3.12
CA SER A 472 -0.44 10.82 2.92
C SER A 472 0.62 11.35 3.90
N VAL A 473 0.53 11.04 5.19
CA VAL A 473 1.57 11.41 6.17
C VAL A 473 2.92 10.78 5.81
N MET A 474 2.91 9.49 5.43
CA MET A 474 4.10 8.79 4.95
C MET A 474 4.67 9.45 3.69
N ALA A 475 3.81 9.84 2.74
CA ALA A 475 4.22 10.56 1.54
C ALA A 475 4.92 11.88 1.90
N CYS A 476 4.38 12.67 2.83
CA CYS A 476 4.99 13.93 3.26
C CYS A 476 6.37 13.72 3.90
N LEU A 477 6.51 12.71 4.76
CA LEU A 477 7.78 12.41 5.42
C LEU A 477 8.83 11.92 4.41
N LEU A 478 8.43 11.03 3.51
CA LEU A 478 9.33 10.48 2.50
C LEU A 478 9.68 11.53 1.42
N TRP A 479 8.76 12.46 1.15
CA TRP A 479 8.98 13.63 0.30
C TRP A 479 10.08 14.55 0.84
N ILE A 480 10.07 14.84 2.14
CA ILE A 480 11.13 15.63 2.79
C ILE A 480 12.51 14.97 2.62
N VAL A 481 12.57 13.64 2.78
CA VAL A 481 13.80 12.87 2.58
C VAL A 481 14.23 12.92 1.11
N ALA A 482 13.30 12.76 0.18
CA ALA A 482 13.57 12.80 -1.27
C ALA A 482 14.14 14.16 -1.71
N ILE A 483 13.55 15.27 -1.25
CA ILE A 483 14.08 16.62 -1.51
C ILE A 483 15.47 16.79 -0.91
N SER A 484 15.69 16.31 0.32
CA SER A 484 17.01 16.40 0.97
C SER A 484 18.07 15.65 0.15
N PHE A 485 17.73 14.50 -0.43
CA PHE A 485 18.59 13.76 -1.37
C PHE A 485 18.90 14.58 -2.63
N HIS A 486 17.89 15.20 -3.23
CA HIS A 486 18.02 16.04 -4.41
C HIS A 486 19.00 17.21 -4.18
N GLU A 487 18.74 18.00 -3.14
CA GLU A 487 19.54 19.17 -2.79
C GLU A 487 20.97 18.82 -2.36
N PHE A 488 21.13 17.71 -1.64
CA PHE A 488 22.46 17.21 -1.29
C PHE A 488 23.27 16.81 -2.52
N GLY A 489 22.61 16.29 -3.56
CA GLY A 489 23.23 16.02 -4.85
C GLY A 489 23.88 17.27 -5.44
N HIS A 490 23.13 18.38 -5.50
CA HIS A 490 23.68 19.67 -5.91
C HIS A 490 24.86 20.11 -5.05
N ALA A 491 24.72 20.05 -3.72
CA ALA A 491 25.75 20.52 -2.79
C ALA A 491 27.08 19.75 -2.90
N ILE A 492 27.04 18.42 -3.06
CA ILE A 492 28.25 17.60 -3.22
C ILE A 492 28.97 17.96 -4.52
N VAL A 493 28.23 18.03 -5.63
CA VAL A 493 28.85 18.27 -6.94
C VAL A 493 29.37 19.71 -7.04
N ALA A 494 28.66 20.69 -6.44
CA ALA A 494 29.15 22.06 -6.31
C ALA A 494 30.46 22.13 -5.52
N TYR A 495 30.54 21.40 -4.40
CA TYR A 495 31.76 21.33 -3.59
C TYR A 495 32.95 20.76 -4.37
N TRP A 496 32.75 19.66 -5.10
CA TRP A 496 33.77 19.09 -5.99
C TRP A 496 34.12 20.04 -7.15
N GLY A 497 33.13 20.80 -7.61
CA GLY A 497 33.25 21.80 -8.66
C GLY A 497 33.94 23.09 -8.25
N GLY A 498 34.19 23.31 -6.95
CA GLY A 498 35.00 24.42 -6.43
C GLY A 498 34.27 25.39 -5.50
N ASP A 499 32.95 25.29 -5.33
CA ASP A 499 32.21 26.12 -4.39
C ASP A 499 32.41 25.58 -2.96
N SER A 500 33.35 26.16 -2.21
CA SER A 500 33.58 25.77 -0.82
C SER A 500 32.52 26.32 0.14
N SER A 501 31.75 27.34 -0.28
CA SER A 501 30.76 28.01 0.58
C SER A 501 29.62 27.07 1.01
N VAL A 502 29.30 26.05 0.20
CA VAL A 502 28.28 25.03 0.54
C VAL A 502 28.63 24.26 1.82
N LYS A 503 29.92 24.11 2.12
CA LYS A 503 30.39 23.49 3.37
C LYS A 503 30.13 24.40 4.56
N ASP A 504 30.38 25.70 4.42
CA ASP A 504 30.21 26.69 5.49
C ASP A 504 28.72 26.94 5.78
N LYS A 505 27.89 26.95 4.73
CA LYS A 505 26.42 26.91 4.81
C LYS A 505 25.90 25.59 5.41
N GLY A 506 26.78 24.57 5.49
CA GLY A 506 26.53 23.24 6.05
C GLY A 506 25.57 22.37 5.26
N TYR A 507 25.47 22.60 3.96
CA TYR A 507 24.74 21.76 3.00
C TYR A 507 25.41 20.41 2.73
N LEU A 508 26.53 20.10 3.39
CA LEU A 508 27.16 18.77 3.36
C LEU A 508 26.80 17.92 4.60
N SER A 509 25.94 18.43 5.49
CA SER A 509 25.56 17.75 6.74
C SER A 509 24.38 16.78 6.61
N PHE A 510 23.67 16.81 5.47
CA PHE A 510 22.42 16.06 5.25
C PHE A 510 21.34 16.35 6.32
N ASP A 511 21.30 17.56 6.87
CA ASP A 511 20.26 18.01 7.81
C ASP A 511 19.04 18.53 7.04
N PRO A 512 17.87 17.84 7.06
CA PRO A 512 16.69 18.28 6.32
C PRO A 512 16.29 19.73 6.61
N ARG A 513 16.53 20.22 7.82
CA ARG A 513 16.21 21.61 8.22
C ARG A 513 17.00 22.66 7.46
N ARG A 514 18.13 22.29 6.83
CA ARG A 514 18.95 23.18 6.01
C ARG A 514 18.54 23.20 4.55
N TYR A 515 17.81 22.18 4.08
CA TYR A 515 17.33 22.10 2.68
C TYR A 515 15.87 22.53 2.56
N ILE A 516 15.07 22.32 3.60
CA ILE A 516 13.64 22.65 3.60
C ILE A 516 13.47 24.16 3.79
N HIS A 517 12.85 24.81 2.81
CA HIS A 517 12.26 26.14 2.99
C HIS A 517 10.76 25.98 3.22
N PRO A 518 10.20 26.37 4.38
CA PRO A 518 8.81 26.07 4.72
C PRO A 518 7.76 26.56 3.70
N LEU A 519 8.00 27.71 3.07
CA LEU A 519 7.14 28.19 1.99
C LEU A 519 7.22 27.30 0.72
N HIS A 520 8.43 27.00 0.24
CA HIS A 520 8.64 26.38 -1.07
C HIS A 520 8.62 24.84 -1.00
N SER A 521 8.97 24.25 0.14
CA SER A 521 9.07 22.80 0.33
C SER A 521 7.83 22.19 0.97
N ILE A 522 6.99 23.01 1.65
CA ILE A 522 5.84 22.53 2.43
C ILE A 522 4.56 23.23 1.98
N ILE A 523 4.47 24.56 2.12
CA ILE A 523 3.22 25.31 1.88
C ILE A 523 2.81 25.27 0.40
N LEU A 524 3.72 25.63 -0.51
CA LEU A 524 3.46 25.74 -1.94
C LEU A 524 3.22 24.36 -2.60
N PRO A 525 4.00 23.29 -2.30
CA PRO A 525 3.68 21.94 -2.74
C PRO A 525 2.35 21.44 -2.17
N GLY A 526 2.06 21.73 -0.89
CA GLY A 526 0.77 21.41 -0.27
C GLY A 526 -0.40 22.07 -0.97
N PHE A 527 -0.29 23.37 -1.28
CA PHE A 527 -1.30 24.12 -2.03
C PHE A 527 -1.53 23.51 -3.43
N PHE A 528 -0.46 23.17 -4.16
CA PHE A 528 -0.60 22.55 -5.48
C PHE A 528 -1.22 21.16 -5.44
N LEU A 529 -0.88 20.34 -4.44
CA LEU A 529 -1.50 19.03 -4.26
C LEU A 529 -3.01 19.14 -4.00
N VAL A 530 -3.45 20.12 -3.19
CA VAL A 530 -4.88 20.37 -2.93
C VAL A 530 -5.60 20.85 -4.20
N THR A 531 -4.99 21.75 -4.97
CA THR A 531 -5.60 22.29 -6.20
C THR A 531 -5.55 21.32 -7.38
N GLY A 532 -4.87 20.18 -7.23
CA GLY A 532 -4.81 19.11 -8.22
C GLY A 532 -3.65 19.21 -9.22
N GLY A 533 -2.68 20.09 -8.96
CA GLY A 533 -1.41 20.17 -9.65
C GLY A 533 -0.36 19.19 -9.10
N LEU A 534 0.79 19.12 -9.77
CA LEU A 534 1.94 18.35 -9.31
C LEU A 534 2.69 19.13 -8.24
N ALA A 535 3.03 18.49 -7.12
CA ALA A 535 3.95 19.05 -6.14
C ALA A 535 5.33 19.24 -6.81
N LEU A 536 5.77 20.49 -6.94
CA LEU A 536 7.14 20.77 -7.34
C LEU A 536 8.07 20.72 -6.12
N PRO A 537 9.29 20.16 -6.26
CA PRO A 537 10.30 20.35 -5.26
C PRO A 537 10.64 21.84 -5.19
N GLY A 538 10.50 22.41 -4.01
CA GLY A 538 10.92 23.77 -3.73
C GLY A 538 11.87 23.75 -2.55
N ALA A 539 13.11 23.34 -2.78
CA ALA A 539 14.22 23.62 -1.89
C ALA A 539 15.27 24.39 -2.70
N ALA A 540 16.11 25.14 -2.00
CA ALA A 540 17.14 25.95 -2.65
C ALA A 540 18.43 25.82 -1.84
N VAL A 541 19.35 25.00 -2.34
CA VAL A 541 20.76 25.14 -2.02
C VAL A 541 21.30 26.35 -2.77
N TYR A 542 21.76 27.35 -2.02
CA TYR A 542 22.42 28.52 -2.61
C TYR A 542 23.85 28.15 -3.02
N ILE A 543 24.02 27.89 -4.32
CA ILE A 543 25.29 27.59 -4.96
C ILE A 543 25.85 28.85 -5.60
N GLU A 544 27.11 29.14 -5.30
CA GLU A 544 27.86 30.24 -5.91
C GLU A 544 28.44 29.78 -7.25
N PHE A 545 27.62 29.84 -8.30
CA PHE A 545 28.02 29.35 -9.63
C PHE A 545 29.26 30.05 -10.20
N GLU A 546 29.55 31.27 -9.76
CA GLU A 546 30.76 32.02 -10.13
C GLU A 546 32.06 31.42 -9.55
N GLN A 547 31.94 30.62 -8.48
CA GLN A 547 33.09 29.93 -7.85
C GLN A 547 33.42 28.59 -8.51
N LEU A 548 32.53 28.08 -9.38
CA LEU A 548 32.75 26.81 -10.05
C LEU A 548 33.89 26.90 -11.07
N ARG A 549 34.67 25.81 -11.18
CA ARG A 549 35.90 25.74 -11.99
C ARG A 549 35.68 26.07 -13.47
N ASN A 550 34.57 25.61 -14.06
CA ASN A 550 34.25 25.83 -15.47
C ASN A 550 32.75 25.63 -15.75
N ARG A 551 32.33 25.94 -16.98
CA ARG A 551 30.94 25.81 -17.46
C ARG A 551 30.39 24.37 -17.35
N LEU A 552 31.24 23.35 -17.52
CA LEU A 552 30.84 21.94 -17.39
C LEU A 552 30.46 21.60 -15.94
N TRP A 553 31.22 22.10 -14.95
CA TRP A 553 30.90 21.91 -13.54
C TRP A 553 29.57 22.57 -13.15
N SER A 554 29.20 23.67 -13.80
CA SER A 554 27.87 24.28 -13.63
C SER A 554 26.76 23.34 -14.13
N SER A 555 26.89 22.80 -15.35
CA SER A 555 25.93 21.82 -15.89
C SER A 555 25.86 20.54 -15.05
N PHE A 556 26.99 19.99 -14.58
CA PHE A 556 26.99 18.81 -13.71
C PHE A 556 26.36 19.09 -12.35
N THR A 557 26.62 20.26 -11.78
CA THR A 557 26.00 20.66 -10.51
C THR A 557 24.49 20.74 -10.66
N ALA A 558 23.97 21.32 -11.75
CA ALA A 558 22.54 21.34 -12.04
C ALA A 558 21.96 19.94 -12.30
N ALA A 559 22.66 19.07 -13.02
CA ALA A 559 22.19 17.69 -13.26
C ALA A 559 22.18 16.79 -12.01
N ALA A 560 22.96 17.14 -10.98
CA ALA A 560 23.15 16.30 -9.80
C ALA A 560 21.87 16.07 -8.99
N GLY A 561 20.98 17.06 -8.89
CA GLY A 561 19.71 16.94 -8.20
C GLY A 561 18.80 15.88 -8.81
N PRO A 562 18.42 15.99 -10.11
CA PRO A 562 17.61 14.99 -10.79
C PRO A 562 18.21 13.58 -10.73
N ILE A 563 19.53 13.45 -10.87
CA ILE A 563 20.23 12.16 -10.73
C ILE A 563 20.06 11.60 -9.32
N ALA A 564 20.18 12.42 -8.28
CA ALA A 564 19.98 11.99 -6.90
C ALA A 564 18.53 11.52 -6.65
N SER A 565 17.53 12.16 -7.25
CA SER A 565 16.14 11.69 -7.21
C SER A 565 15.96 10.32 -7.87
N ILE A 566 16.60 10.08 -9.04
CA ILE A 566 16.59 8.76 -9.71
C ILE A 566 17.23 7.70 -8.81
N LEU A 567 18.40 7.99 -8.23
CA LEU A 567 19.09 7.07 -7.32
C LEU A 567 18.24 6.76 -6.09
N PHE A 568 17.55 7.75 -5.53
CA PHE A 568 16.64 7.53 -4.40
C PHE A 568 15.45 6.63 -4.79
N GLY A 569 14.87 6.82 -5.97
CA GLY A 569 13.85 5.91 -6.50
C GLY A 569 14.36 4.47 -6.65
N LEU A 570 15.56 4.28 -7.18
CA LEU A 570 16.20 2.96 -7.31
C LEU A 570 16.50 2.31 -5.96
N LEU A 571 16.86 3.07 -4.94
CA LEU A 571 17.09 2.56 -3.58
C LEU A 571 15.81 2.00 -2.93
N LEU A 572 14.63 2.44 -3.37
CA LEU A 572 13.34 1.94 -2.88
C LEU A 572 12.88 0.66 -3.61
N VAL A 573 13.46 0.33 -4.77
CA VAL A 573 13.07 -0.86 -5.54
C VAL A 573 13.28 -2.17 -4.76
N PRO A 574 14.43 -2.41 -4.08
CA PRO A 574 14.58 -3.58 -3.22
C PRO A 574 13.56 -3.61 -2.07
N VAL A 575 13.18 -2.46 -1.53
CA VAL A 575 12.17 -2.36 -0.46
C VAL A 575 10.80 -2.80 -0.96
N PHE A 576 10.42 -2.42 -2.18
CA PHE A 576 9.21 -2.91 -2.84
C PHE A 576 9.24 -4.43 -3.05
N HIS A 577 10.32 -4.97 -3.59
CA HIS A 577 10.41 -6.42 -3.83
C HIS A 577 10.40 -7.23 -2.53
N LEU A 578 11.06 -6.73 -1.48
CA LEU A 578 10.99 -7.32 -0.15
C LEU A 578 9.58 -7.22 0.46
N SER A 579 8.84 -6.13 0.23
CA SER A 579 7.48 -5.99 0.74
C SER A 579 6.53 -6.97 0.05
N VAL A 580 6.69 -7.21 -1.25
CA VAL A 580 5.92 -8.21 -1.99
C VAL A 580 6.31 -9.63 -1.55
N ALA A 581 7.61 -9.95 -1.51
CA ALA A 581 8.10 -11.27 -1.09
C ALA A 581 7.74 -11.60 0.37
N GLY A 582 7.68 -10.59 1.23
CA GLY A 582 7.27 -10.71 2.63
C GLY A 582 5.75 -10.71 2.87
N ASN A 583 4.91 -10.72 1.83
CA ASN A 583 3.45 -10.66 1.92
C ASN A 583 2.93 -9.46 2.74
N PHE A 584 3.53 -8.28 2.57
CA PHE A 584 3.05 -7.04 3.21
C PHE A 584 1.67 -6.65 2.65
N PRO A 585 0.88 -5.84 3.39
CA PRO A 585 -0.42 -5.36 2.91
C PRO A 585 -0.31 -4.67 1.54
N HIS A 586 -1.27 -4.95 0.65
CA HIS A 586 -1.27 -4.41 -0.72
C HIS A 586 -1.14 -2.88 -0.78
N TRP A 587 -1.80 -2.15 0.14
CA TRP A 587 -1.71 -0.69 0.17
C TRP A 587 -0.28 -0.19 0.43
N PHE A 588 0.53 -0.94 1.18
CA PHE A 588 1.91 -0.57 1.49
C PHE A 588 2.80 -0.76 0.26
N SER A 589 2.73 -1.93 -0.38
CA SER A 589 3.46 -2.20 -1.63
C SER A 589 3.03 -1.24 -2.74
N ALA A 590 1.74 -0.93 -2.85
CA ALA A 590 1.19 0.06 -3.78
C ALA A 590 1.71 1.48 -3.49
N PHE A 591 1.80 1.87 -2.21
CA PHE A 591 2.38 3.14 -1.78
C PHE A 591 3.85 3.27 -2.18
N ILE A 592 4.67 2.23 -1.95
CA ILE A 592 6.09 2.25 -2.35
C ILE A 592 6.21 2.32 -3.88
N ALA A 593 5.40 1.57 -4.62
CA ALA A 593 5.40 1.57 -6.09
C ALA A 593 5.06 2.95 -6.67
N VAL A 594 4.00 3.61 -6.18
CA VAL A 594 3.66 4.97 -6.65
C VAL A 594 4.74 5.98 -6.26
N PHE A 595 5.35 5.84 -5.07
CA PHE A 595 6.37 6.77 -4.63
C PHE A 595 7.66 6.63 -5.47
N ILE A 596 8.04 5.40 -5.84
CA ILE A 596 9.12 5.14 -6.81
C ILE A 596 8.82 5.84 -8.15
N ASN A 597 7.61 5.65 -8.68
CA ASN A 597 7.19 6.33 -9.91
C ASN A 597 7.26 7.85 -9.77
N LEU A 598 6.85 8.40 -8.63
CA LEU A 598 6.90 9.83 -8.37
C LEU A 598 8.35 10.36 -8.41
N GLN A 599 9.35 9.62 -7.93
CA GLN A 599 10.76 10.02 -8.02
C GLN A 599 11.23 10.14 -9.48
N PHE A 600 10.85 9.20 -10.34
CA PHE A 600 11.16 9.26 -11.77
C PHE A 600 10.43 10.41 -12.47
N ILE A 601 9.16 10.66 -12.13
CA ILE A 601 8.40 11.80 -12.64
C ILE A 601 9.08 13.12 -12.27
N ILE A 602 9.47 13.30 -11.01
CA ILE A 602 10.13 14.53 -10.52
C ILE A 602 11.48 14.73 -11.19
N ALA A 603 12.28 13.67 -11.33
CA ALA A 603 13.56 13.76 -12.01
C ALA A 603 13.38 14.19 -13.49
N LEU A 604 12.40 13.59 -14.17
CA LEU A 604 12.10 13.92 -15.56
C LEU A 604 11.56 15.35 -15.71
N LEU A 605 10.70 15.79 -14.77
CA LEU A 605 10.23 17.17 -14.70
C LEU A 605 11.39 18.14 -14.52
N ASN A 606 12.28 17.90 -13.55
CA ASN A 606 13.42 18.78 -13.31
C ASN A 606 14.43 18.80 -14.47
N LEU A 607 14.44 17.80 -15.36
CA LEU A 607 15.26 17.80 -16.56
C LEU A 607 14.67 18.62 -17.73
N LEU A 608 13.44 19.14 -17.60
CA LEU A 608 12.86 20.00 -18.62
C LEU A 608 13.62 21.32 -18.76
N PRO A 609 13.83 21.84 -19.98
CA PRO A 609 14.56 23.08 -20.23
C PRO A 609 13.67 24.33 -19.97
N ILE A 610 12.99 24.37 -18.82
CA ILE A 610 12.07 25.43 -18.43
C ILE A 610 12.59 26.11 -17.15
N PRO A 611 12.81 27.43 -17.12
CA PRO A 611 13.08 28.15 -15.87
C PRO A 611 11.89 27.96 -14.90
N PRO A 612 12.06 27.62 -13.61
CA PRO A 612 13.29 27.62 -12.80
C PRO A 612 14.03 26.27 -12.69
N LEU A 613 13.63 25.24 -13.43
CA LEU A 613 14.09 23.86 -13.27
C LEU A 613 15.56 23.65 -13.64
N ASP A 614 16.13 22.54 -13.19
CA ASP A 614 17.54 22.19 -13.39
C ASP A 614 17.90 22.00 -14.87
N GLY A 615 17.01 21.45 -15.68
CA GLY A 615 17.22 21.23 -17.11
C GLY A 615 17.51 22.52 -17.85
N TYR A 616 16.84 23.62 -17.49
CA TYR A 616 17.18 24.93 -18.01
C TYR A 616 18.55 25.38 -17.55
N ARG A 617 18.91 25.18 -16.26
CA ARG A 617 20.23 25.53 -15.73
C ARG A 617 21.37 24.73 -16.35
N ILE A 618 21.14 23.47 -16.71
CA ILE A 618 22.10 22.63 -17.45
C ILE A 618 22.48 23.31 -18.77
N LEU A 619 21.48 23.90 -19.45
CA LEU A 619 21.64 24.54 -20.76
C LEU A 619 22.00 26.02 -20.69
N SER A 620 21.58 26.74 -19.65
CA SER A 620 21.65 28.21 -19.60
C SER A 620 23.06 28.74 -19.80
N VAL A 621 24.05 28.04 -19.24
CA VAL A 621 25.49 28.37 -19.34
C VAL A 621 26.02 28.31 -20.78
N TRP A 622 25.30 27.63 -21.68
CA TRP A 622 25.60 27.47 -23.09
C TRP A 622 24.72 28.35 -23.99
N LEU A 623 23.66 28.95 -23.44
CA LEU A 623 22.76 29.84 -24.16
C LEU A 623 23.33 31.26 -24.25
N PRO A 624 22.95 32.07 -25.26
CA PRO A 624 23.31 33.49 -25.34
C PRO A 624 22.85 34.30 -24.12
N SER A 625 23.57 35.38 -23.78
CA SER A 625 23.31 36.22 -22.59
C SER A 625 21.88 36.74 -22.48
N TRP A 626 21.24 37.09 -23.60
CA TRP A 626 19.84 37.55 -23.63
C TRP A 626 18.83 36.48 -23.17
N LEU A 627 19.18 35.20 -23.27
CA LEU A 627 18.40 34.06 -22.76
C LEU A 627 18.74 33.74 -21.30
N GLN A 628 19.87 34.21 -20.76
CA GLN A 628 20.32 33.96 -19.38
C GLN A 628 19.73 34.95 -18.37
N GLU A 629 19.41 36.19 -18.77
CA GLU A 629 19.04 37.28 -17.85
C GLU A 629 17.55 37.37 -17.46
N ARG A 630 16.63 36.71 -18.18
CA ARG A 630 15.18 36.86 -17.95
C ARG A 630 14.58 35.84 -16.96
N THR A 631 15.32 35.46 -15.93
CA THR A 631 14.96 34.36 -15.00
C THR A 631 13.87 34.70 -13.99
N GLY A 632 13.44 35.96 -13.83
CA GLY A 632 12.36 36.31 -12.90
C GLY A 632 10.97 35.92 -13.43
N ILE A 633 10.46 36.68 -14.40
CA ILE A 633 9.09 36.53 -14.91
C ILE A 633 8.91 35.20 -15.67
N LEU A 634 9.89 34.79 -16.48
CA LEU A 634 9.81 33.51 -17.21
C LEU A 634 9.84 32.30 -16.26
N SER A 635 10.53 32.38 -15.11
CA SER A 635 10.46 31.30 -14.12
C SER A 635 9.10 31.21 -13.46
N ILE A 636 8.46 32.35 -13.19
CA ILE A 636 7.09 32.36 -12.66
C ILE A 636 6.12 31.79 -13.69
N ILE A 637 6.22 32.20 -14.96
CA ILE A 637 5.38 31.67 -16.05
C ILE A 637 5.64 30.17 -16.26
N GLY A 638 6.91 29.75 -16.25
CA GLY A 638 7.28 28.33 -16.37
C GLY A 638 6.74 27.48 -15.23
N LEU A 639 6.86 27.97 -13.98
CA LEU A 639 6.29 27.31 -12.81
C LEU A 639 4.76 27.21 -12.90
N LEU A 640 4.07 28.29 -13.29
CA LEU A 640 2.62 28.28 -13.49
C LEU A 640 2.21 27.34 -14.62
N PHE A 641 2.97 27.29 -15.71
CA PHE A 641 2.73 26.34 -16.80
C PHE A 641 2.85 24.90 -16.32
N ILE A 642 3.89 24.56 -15.57
CA ILE A 642 4.10 23.19 -15.06
C ILE A 642 3.03 22.81 -14.02
N CYS A 643 2.62 23.73 -13.16
CA CYS A 643 1.65 23.45 -12.10
C CYS A 643 0.19 23.43 -12.58
N PHE A 644 -0.18 24.30 -13.53
CA PHE A 644 -1.59 24.52 -13.92
C PHE A 644 -1.94 24.10 -15.35
N LEU A 645 -1.00 24.08 -16.28
CA LEU A 645 -1.29 23.78 -17.69
C LEU A 645 -0.81 22.38 -18.07
N LEU A 646 0.42 22.03 -17.68
CA LEU A 646 1.04 20.76 -18.03
C LEU A 646 0.16 19.55 -17.65
N PRO A 647 -0.42 19.43 -16.43
CA PRO A 647 -1.23 18.26 -16.06
C PRO A 647 -2.51 18.09 -16.90
N PHE A 648 -2.93 19.12 -17.64
CA PHE A 648 -4.18 19.13 -18.42
C PHE A 648 -3.94 19.02 -19.93
N ILE A 649 -2.68 18.94 -20.38
CA ILE A 649 -2.32 18.82 -21.80
C ILE A 649 -1.97 17.36 -22.11
N SER A 650 -2.42 16.84 -23.25
CA SER A 650 -2.22 15.43 -23.63
C SER A 650 -0.74 14.99 -23.67
N ILE A 651 0.20 15.91 -23.91
CA ILE A 651 1.65 15.65 -23.85
C ILE A 651 2.10 15.25 -22.44
N ALA A 652 1.43 15.67 -21.37
CA ALA A 652 1.77 15.24 -20.02
C ALA A 652 1.53 13.74 -19.79
N ASN A 653 0.75 13.06 -20.63
CA ASN A 653 0.66 11.60 -20.56
C ASN A 653 2.04 10.94 -20.79
N LEU A 654 2.96 11.57 -21.53
CA LEU A 654 4.34 11.11 -21.69
C LEU A 654 5.14 11.18 -20.39
N LEU A 655 4.84 12.15 -19.51
CA LEU A 655 5.47 12.27 -18.19
C LEU A 655 5.13 11.10 -17.28
N PHE A 656 3.99 10.44 -17.52
CA PHE A 656 3.58 9.25 -16.79
C PHE A 656 4.07 7.97 -17.49
N LEU A 657 3.95 7.87 -18.83
CA LEU A 657 4.31 6.68 -19.59
C LEU A 657 5.76 6.23 -19.42
N ILE A 658 6.73 7.17 -19.43
CA ILE A 658 8.15 6.83 -19.34
C ILE A 658 8.49 6.23 -17.95
N PRO A 659 8.15 6.87 -16.81
CA PRO A 659 8.28 6.27 -15.49
C PRO A 659 7.60 4.91 -15.35
N PHE A 660 6.38 4.74 -15.88
CA PHE A 660 5.70 3.44 -15.87
C PHE A 660 6.48 2.37 -16.62
N ALA A 661 7.01 2.68 -17.82
CA ALA A 661 7.82 1.75 -18.59
C ALA A 661 9.14 1.38 -17.87
N ILE A 662 9.76 2.33 -17.16
CA ILE A 662 10.96 2.08 -16.35
C ILE A 662 10.62 1.15 -15.19
N THR A 663 9.57 1.46 -14.43
CA THR A 663 9.18 0.67 -13.25
C THR A 663 8.72 -0.74 -13.62
N LEU A 664 8.07 -0.92 -14.78
CA LEU A 664 7.73 -2.23 -15.33
C LEU A 664 8.98 -3.10 -15.58
N ARG A 665 10.04 -2.52 -16.17
CA ARG A 665 11.33 -3.22 -16.36
C ARG A 665 12.05 -3.55 -15.05
N LEU A 666 11.75 -2.81 -13.99
CA LEU A 666 12.25 -3.06 -12.64
C LEU A 666 11.38 -4.09 -11.88
N GLY A 667 10.39 -4.70 -12.53
CA GLY A 667 9.52 -5.73 -11.94
C GLY A 667 8.38 -5.15 -11.09
N ILE A 668 7.97 -3.91 -11.32
CA ILE A 668 6.84 -3.27 -10.61
C ILE A 668 5.67 -3.19 -11.59
N SER A 669 4.54 -3.86 -11.30
CA SER A 669 3.38 -3.83 -12.19
C SER A 669 2.68 -2.46 -12.18
N GLU A 670 2.02 -2.15 -13.30
CA GLU A 670 1.22 -0.93 -13.44
C GLU A 670 0.10 -0.87 -12.39
N ASP A 671 -0.48 -2.03 -12.04
CA ASP A 671 -1.54 -2.16 -11.03
C ASP A 671 -1.17 -1.58 -9.66
N PHE A 672 0.03 -1.87 -9.16
CA PHE A 672 0.49 -1.32 -7.87
C PHE A 672 0.64 0.21 -7.94
N SER A 673 1.14 0.69 -9.07
CA SER A 673 1.42 2.11 -9.28
C SER A 673 0.13 2.92 -9.44
N PHE A 674 -0.88 2.39 -10.16
CA PHE A 674 -2.21 2.98 -10.23
C PHE A 674 -2.97 2.88 -8.91
N GLY A 675 -2.89 1.75 -8.21
CA GLY A 675 -3.48 1.57 -6.88
C GLY A 675 -2.90 2.56 -5.86
N GLY A 676 -1.58 2.80 -5.92
CA GLY A 676 -0.89 3.80 -5.11
C GLY A 676 -1.27 5.23 -5.47
N TRP A 677 -1.43 5.56 -6.76
CA TRP A 677 -1.87 6.90 -7.17
C TRP A 677 -3.21 7.30 -6.56
N ASN A 678 -4.14 6.35 -6.46
CA ASN A 678 -5.45 6.57 -5.86
C ASN A 678 -5.45 6.51 -4.32
N LEU A 679 -4.40 5.95 -3.68
CA LEU A 679 -4.19 6.08 -2.24
C LEU A 679 -3.81 7.52 -1.86
N LEU A 680 -3.07 8.20 -2.72
CA LEU A 680 -2.67 9.61 -2.59
C LEU A 680 -3.82 10.56 -2.97
N ASP A 681 -4.94 10.45 -2.26
CA ASP A 681 -6.07 11.36 -2.41
C ASP A 681 -5.63 12.80 -2.14
N ARG A 682 -6.00 13.73 -3.01
CA ARG A 682 -5.55 15.14 -3.01
C ARG A 682 -5.88 15.86 -1.70
N TRP A 683 -7.03 15.56 -1.10
CA TRP A 683 -7.46 16.20 0.14
C TRP A 683 -6.66 15.68 1.34
N TYR A 684 -6.46 14.36 1.41
CA TYR A 684 -5.68 13.74 2.48
C TYR A 684 -4.19 14.05 2.35
N SER A 685 -3.69 14.19 1.12
CA SER A 685 -2.29 14.47 0.84
C SER A 685 -1.94 15.93 1.09
N GLY A 686 -2.86 16.86 0.81
CA GLY A 686 -2.66 18.28 1.06
C GLY A 686 -2.83 18.71 2.52
N LEU A 687 -3.71 18.03 3.28
CA LEU A 687 -4.03 18.41 4.66
C LEU A 687 -2.80 18.43 5.60
N PRO A 688 -1.90 17.42 5.62
CA PRO A 688 -0.69 17.47 6.43
C PRO A 688 0.24 18.63 6.07
N PHE A 689 0.41 18.95 4.78
CA PHE A 689 1.20 20.10 4.35
C PHE A 689 0.56 21.41 4.77
N LEU A 690 -0.78 21.50 4.71
CA LEU A 690 -1.53 22.69 5.11
C LEU A 690 -1.49 22.89 6.63
N ILE A 691 -1.64 21.83 7.42
CA ILE A 691 -1.48 21.85 8.88
C ILE A 691 -0.04 22.22 9.24
N ALA A 692 0.97 21.59 8.62
CA ALA A 692 2.38 21.92 8.85
C ALA A 692 2.68 23.39 8.49
N GLY A 693 2.09 23.88 7.40
CA GLY A 693 2.16 25.28 6.98
C GLY A 693 1.55 26.22 8.01
N ILE A 694 0.34 25.92 8.51
CA ILE A 694 -0.33 26.72 9.55
C ILE A 694 0.49 26.70 10.85
N VAL A 695 0.91 25.53 11.33
CA VAL A 695 1.72 25.39 12.54
C VAL A 695 3.01 26.20 12.43
N TYR A 696 3.66 26.13 11.26
CA TYR A 696 4.86 26.91 11.00
C TYR A 696 4.60 28.42 10.99
N LEU A 697 3.52 28.88 10.36
CA LEU A 697 3.13 30.30 10.37
C LEU A 697 2.72 30.80 11.77
N VAL A 698 2.15 29.93 12.60
CA VAL A 698 1.88 30.22 14.03
C VAL A 698 3.20 30.36 14.81
N TYR A 699 4.19 29.52 14.53
CA TYR A 699 5.50 29.58 15.19
C TYR A 699 6.38 30.73 14.69
N GLN A 700 6.18 31.19 13.46
CA GLN A 700 6.94 32.28 12.82
C GLN A 700 6.00 33.36 12.26
N PRO A 701 5.29 34.11 13.14
CA PRO A 701 4.29 35.09 12.71
C PRO A 701 4.87 36.24 11.88
N ALA A 702 6.17 36.51 12.00
CA ALA A 702 6.88 37.51 11.20
C ALA A 702 6.74 37.26 9.69
N LEU A 703 6.73 35.98 9.26
CA LEU A 703 6.63 35.60 7.84
C LEU A 703 5.31 35.99 7.19
N ILE A 704 4.21 36.01 7.96
CA ILE A 704 2.90 36.47 7.47
C ILE A 704 3.01 37.93 7.03
N PHE A 705 3.67 38.75 7.85
CA PHE A 705 3.87 40.16 7.54
C PHE A 705 4.91 40.37 6.43
N GLN A 706 5.96 39.56 6.34
CA GLN A 706 6.91 39.63 5.21
C GLN A 706 6.23 39.32 3.88
N PHE A 707 5.39 38.28 3.85
CA PHE A 707 4.66 37.89 2.64
C PHE A 707 3.59 38.91 2.25
N ALA A 708 2.82 39.41 3.23
CA ALA A 708 1.88 40.49 3.00
C ALA A 708 2.60 41.75 2.50
N GLY A 709 3.74 42.11 3.10
CA GLY A 709 4.60 43.19 2.64
C GLY A 709 4.98 43.01 1.18
N PHE A 710 5.50 41.83 0.82
CA PHE A 710 5.97 41.50 -0.53
C PHE A 710 4.88 41.62 -1.61
N LEU A 711 3.69 41.11 -1.33
CA LEU A 711 2.56 41.22 -2.27
C LEU A 711 2.11 42.67 -2.47
N LEU A 712 2.25 43.50 -1.44
CA LEU A 712 1.78 44.88 -1.47
C LEU A 712 2.81 45.86 -2.06
N GLU A 713 4.08 45.51 -2.19
CA GLU A 713 5.16 46.45 -2.57
C GLU A 713 4.90 47.17 -3.90
N SER A 714 4.28 46.49 -4.85
CA SER A 714 4.03 47.02 -6.20
C SER A 714 2.78 47.88 -6.31
N PHE A 715 1.82 47.71 -5.38
CA PHE A 715 0.50 48.32 -5.46
C PHE A 715 0.23 49.32 -4.32
N PHE A 716 0.75 49.05 -3.11
CA PHE A 716 0.50 49.80 -1.89
C PHE A 716 1.78 49.90 -1.03
N PRO A 717 2.77 50.72 -1.45
CA PRO A 717 4.10 50.75 -0.83
C PRO A 717 4.09 51.19 0.64
N GLU A 718 3.25 52.14 1.04
CA GLU A 718 3.13 52.56 2.44
C GLU A 718 2.59 51.45 3.35
N LEU A 719 1.64 50.66 2.85
CA LEU A 719 1.12 49.51 3.58
C LEU A 719 2.16 48.40 3.66
N ALA A 720 2.92 48.18 2.59
CA ALA A 720 4.04 47.24 2.58
C ALA A 720 5.10 47.59 3.63
N LEU A 721 5.49 48.87 3.76
CA LEU A 721 6.42 49.33 4.80
C LEU A 721 5.90 49.02 6.21
N LYS A 722 4.62 49.28 6.49
CA LYS A 722 3.99 48.92 7.78
C LYS A 722 4.03 47.41 8.05
N MET A 723 3.89 46.58 7.01
CA MET A 723 4.02 45.14 7.17
C MET A 723 5.47 44.73 7.47
N TYR A 724 6.46 45.29 6.78
CA TYR A 724 7.87 45.02 7.09
C TYR A 724 8.27 45.49 8.48
N ASP A 725 7.77 46.65 8.94
CA ASP A 725 7.99 47.11 10.32
C ASP A 725 7.43 46.14 11.35
N LYS A 726 6.22 45.61 11.12
CA LYS A 726 5.64 44.57 11.98
C LYS A 726 6.46 43.28 11.95
N SER A 727 6.95 42.88 10.77
CA SER A 727 7.85 41.72 10.65
C SER A 727 9.13 41.93 11.45
N ILE A 728 9.82 43.05 11.27
CA ILE A 728 11.10 43.33 11.94
C ILE A 728 10.92 43.37 13.47
N LYS A 729 9.79 43.89 13.97
CA LYS A 729 9.46 43.84 15.39
C LYS A 729 9.31 42.41 15.93
N LEU A 730 8.79 41.49 15.12
CA LEU A 730 8.57 40.10 15.50
C LEU A 730 9.81 39.23 15.32
N ASP A 731 10.60 39.48 14.27
CA ASP A 731 11.88 38.84 14.00
C ASP A 731 12.93 39.87 13.53
N PRO A 732 13.69 40.46 14.47
CA PRO A 732 14.74 41.42 14.15
C PRO A 732 15.92 40.83 13.38
N LYS A 733 16.06 39.49 13.35
CA LYS A 733 17.18 38.80 12.68
C LYS A 733 16.90 38.51 11.21
N SER A 734 15.71 38.84 10.71
CA SER A 734 15.35 38.64 9.30
C SER A 734 16.03 39.67 8.40
N ALA A 735 17.18 39.29 7.81
CA ALA A 735 17.86 40.10 6.81
C ALA A 735 16.90 40.51 5.67
N PHE A 736 16.06 39.57 5.20
CA PHE A 736 15.08 39.83 4.13
C PHE A 736 14.12 40.98 4.46
N ALA A 737 13.58 41.03 5.68
CA ALA A 737 12.64 42.09 6.05
C ALA A 737 13.32 43.47 6.05
N TRP A 738 14.56 43.55 6.52
CA TRP A 738 15.37 44.78 6.44
C TRP A 738 15.70 45.16 5.00
N GLU A 739 16.14 44.22 4.16
CA GLU A 739 16.47 44.45 2.75
C GLU A 739 15.26 44.97 1.96
N ARG A 740 14.10 44.31 2.08
CA ARG A 740 12.89 44.72 1.37
C ARG A 740 12.40 46.10 1.85
N LYS A 741 12.51 46.37 3.15
CA LYS A 741 12.18 47.70 3.71
C LYS A 741 13.06 48.79 3.10
N ALA A 742 14.39 48.60 3.08
CA ALA A 742 15.30 49.57 2.46
C ALA A 742 15.02 49.76 0.97
N PHE A 743 14.77 48.66 0.25
CA PHE A 743 14.47 48.73 -1.18
C PHE A 743 13.21 49.55 -1.49
N ILE A 744 12.13 49.41 -0.71
CA ILE A 744 10.89 50.19 -0.90
C ILE A 744 11.11 51.66 -0.56
N LEU A 745 11.82 51.94 0.55
CA LEU A 745 12.16 53.31 0.94
C LEU A 745 13.03 54.00 -0.12
N GLY A 746 13.98 53.29 -0.74
CA GLY A 746 14.81 53.81 -1.82
C GLY A 746 14.06 54.00 -3.15
N ARG A 747 13.06 53.15 -3.44
CA ARG A 747 12.31 53.19 -4.72
C ARG A 747 11.12 54.16 -4.73
N TYR A 748 10.41 54.28 -3.61
CA TYR A 748 9.18 55.07 -3.48
C TYR A 748 9.30 56.24 -2.49
N GLY A 749 10.42 56.33 -1.78
CA GLY A 749 10.80 57.58 -1.14
C GLY A 749 11.01 58.65 -2.22
N THR A 750 10.77 59.90 -1.87
CA THR A 750 11.39 61.00 -2.60
C THR A 750 12.91 60.74 -2.65
N LEU A 751 13.60 61.27 -3.66
CA LEU A 751 15.05 61.16 -3.93
C LEU A 751 16.01 61.50 -2.76
N TRP A 752 15.49 61.64 -1.55
CA TRP A 752 16.07 62.21 -0.34
C TRP A 752 16.12 61.25 0.85
N ASN A 753 15.62 59.99 0.73
CA ASN A 753 15.56 59.08 1.88
C ASN A 753 16.81 58.17 2.07
N CYS A 754 17.94 58.55 1.49
CA CYS A 754 19.23 57.85 1.64
C CYS A 754 19.65 57.78 3.13
N VAL A 755 19.34 58.82 3.90
CA VAL A 755 19.66 58.91 5.34
C VAL A 755 18.94 57.83 6.17
N GLU A 756 17.70 57.48 5.80
CA GLU A 756 16.93 56.43 6.49
C GLU A 756 17.26 55.02 5.98
N THR A 757 17.68 54.88 4.72
CA THR A 757 17.95 53.58 4.08
C THR A 757 19.34 53.02 4.38
N ILE A 758 20.37 53.85 4.46
CA ILE A 758 21.75 53.43 4.80
C ILE A 758 21.81 52.59 6.09
N PRO A 759 21.27 53.03 7.25
CA PRO A 759 21.35 52.22 8.47
C PRO A 759 20.55 50.90 8.36
N ILE A 760 19.52 50.86 7.52
CA ILE A 760 18.75 49.63 7.26
C ILE A 760 19.57 48.66 6.40
N TRP A 761 20.29 49.15 5.38
CA TRP A 761 21.19 48.33 4.58
C TRP A 761 22.38 47.80 5.39
N GLU A 762 22.98 48.63 6.25
CA GLU A 762 24.05 48.21 7.16
C GLU A 762 23.59 47.07 8.07
N GLU A 763 22.38 47.18 8.63
CA GLU A 763 21.77 46.14 9.46
C GLU A 763 21.48 44.86 8.66
N ALA A 764 20.95 44.98 7.44
CA ALA A 764 20.75 43.86 6.53
C ALA A 764 22.07 43.13 6.20
N ILE A 765 23.14 43.88 5.93
CA ILE A 765 24.47 43.32 5.63
C ILE A 765 25.09 42.68 6.88
N ARG A 766 24.87 43.25 8.06
CA ARG A 766 25.30 42.64 9.32
C ARG A 766 24.68 41.25 9.52
N LEU A 767 23.40 41.10 9.17
CA LEU A 767 22.67 39.84 9.25
C LEU A 767 23.02 38.86 8.11
N ASN A 768 23.36 39.37 6.92
CA ASN A 768 23.78 38.57 5.78
C ASN A 768 25.02 39.17 5.06
N PRO A 769 26.24 38.90 5.56
CA PRO A 769 27.47 39.58 5.11
C PRO A 769 27.90 39.26 3.67
N HIS A 770 27.41 38.16 3.10
CA HIS A 770 27.77 37.68 1.77
C HIS A 770 26.69 37.98 0.71
N ASN A 771 25.71 38.84 1.02
CA ASN A 771 24.76 39.29 0.00
C ASN A 771 25.37 40.40 -0.87
N SER A 772 25.69 40.10 -2.12
CA SER A 772 26.25 41.07 -3.06
C SER A 772 25.26 42.20 -3.34
N LEU A 773 23.98 41.91 -3.53
CA LEU A 773 22.94 42.89 -3.86
C LEU A 773 22.81 43.97 -2.77
N SER A 774 22.69 43.56 -1.51
CA SER A 774 22.53 44.49 -0.37
C SER A 774 23.73 45.42 -0.24
N ARG A 775 24.95 44.91 -0.45
CA ARG A 775 26.17 45.73 -0.48
C ARG A 775 26.21 46.67 -1.68
N ARG A 776 25.79 46.24 -2.87
CA ARG A 776 25.68 47.11 -4.05
C ARG A 776 24.69 48.25 -3.79
N MET A 777 23.53 47.96 -3.21
CA MET A 777 22.51 48.96 -2.88
C MET A 777 23.04 49.96 -1.83
N LEU A 778 23.72 49.48 -0.79
CA LEU A 778 24.39 50.37 0.18
C LEU A 778 25.40 51.32 -0.50
N ILE A 779 26.24 50.80 -1.39
CA ILE A 779 27.23 51.61 -2.13
C ILE A 779 26.54 52.67 -2.99
N LEU A 780 25.42 52.32 -3.63
CA LEU A 780 24.64 53.28 -4.43
C LEU A 780 23.99 54.36 -3.57
N ASP A 781 23.37 53.99 -2.44
CA ASP A 781 22.73 54.94 -1.52
C ASP A 781 23.77 55.88 -0.86
N LEU A 782 24.93 55.35 -0.44
CA LEU A 782 26.06 56.14 0.05
C LEU A 782 26.61 57.10 -1.01
N ARG A 783 26.65 56.67 -2.28
CA ARG A 783 27.10 57.53 -3.38
C ARG A 783 26.08 58.64 -3.67
N LEU A 784 24.78 58.32 -3.66
CA LEU A 784 23.71 59.29 -3.84
C LEU A 784 23.67 60.31 -2.69
N SER A 785 23.95 59.90 -1.44
CA SER A 785 24.05 60.83 -0.31
C SER A 785 25.25 61.78 -0.42
N CYS A 786 26.32 61.38 -1.10
CA CYS A 786 27.49 62.23 -1.36
C CYS A 786 27.24 63.34 -2.38
N ILE A 787 26.12 63.33 -3.13
CA ILE A 787 25.82 64.40 -4.11
C ILE A 787 25.58 65.76 -3.41
N TRP A 788 25.22 65.74 -2.12
CA TRP A 788 24.86 66.94 -1.34
C TRP A 788 25.78 67.21 -0.14
N SER A 789 26.80 66.37 0.09
CA SER A 789 27.75 66.45 1.21
C SER A 789 29.18 66.20 0.74
N LYS A 790 30.18 66.60 1.54
CA LYS A 790 31.58 66.20 1.32
C LYS A 790 31.69 64.66 1.33
N LEU A 791 32.60 64.14 0.50
CA LEU A 791 32.81 62.71 0.23
C LEU A 791 32.85 61.88 1.53
N ASP A 792 32.00 60.85 1.63
CA ASP A 792 31.80 60.04 2.84
C ASP A 792 32.85 58.92 2.94
N GLU A 793 33.62 58.87 4.02
CA GLU A 793 34.58 57.80 4.31
C GLU A 793 33.93 56.40 4.29
N ARG A 794 32.63 56.32 4.60
CA ARG A 794 31.86 55.07 4.53
C ARG A 794 31.74 54.52 3.12
N LEU A 795 31.65 55.39 2.10
CA LEU A 795 31.59 54.96 0.69
C LEU A 795 32.89 54.27 0.27
N ILE A 796 34.02 54.82 0.70
CA ILE A 796 35.35 54.25 0.43
C ILE A 796 35.43 52.88 1.09
N ALA A 797 35.20 52.80 2.41
CA ALA A 797 35.25 51.56 3.16
C ALA A 797 34.33 50.47 2.55
N ALA A 798 33.11 50.85 2.15
CA ALA A 798 32.16 49.94 1.54
C ALA A 798 32.65 49.40 0.18
N THR A 799 33.21 50.25 -0.69
CA THR A 799 33.76 49.81 -2.00
C THR A 799 35.04 48.98 -1.84
N GLU A 800 35.88 49.26 -0.84
CA GLU A 800 37.05 48.44 -0.50
C GLU A 800 36.66 47.05 0.00
N GLU A 801 35.75 47.00 0.97
CA GLU A 801 35.27 45.73 1.52
C GLU A 801 34.59 44.89 0.43
N TYR A 802 33.78 45.53 -0.41
CA TYR A 802 33.10 44.87 -1.53
C TYR A 802 34.09 44.26 -2.52
N THR A 803 35.10 45.01 -2.97
CA THR A 803 36.10 44.51 -3.93
C THR A 803 37.03 43.45 -3.32
N LYS A 804 37.18 43.43 -1.99
CA LYS A 804 37.89 42.36 -1.26
C LYS A 804 37.08 41.07 -1.21
N ILE A 805 35.77 41.16 -0.99
CA ILE A 805 34.87 39.99 -0.94
C ILE A 805 34.58 39.46 -2.35
N TYR A 806 34.41 40.34 -3.34
CA TYR A 806 34.10 40.01 -4.73
C TYR A 806 35.20 40.49 -5.70
N PRO A 807 36.40 39.91 -5.66
CA PRO A 807 37.56 40.42 -6.41
C PRO A 807 37.44 40.29 -7.93
N LYS A 808 36.52 39.47 -8.42
CA LYS A 808 36.26 39.26 -9.86
C LYS A 808 35.05 40.04 -10.38
N ASP A 809 34.38 40.83 -9.54
CA ASP A 809 33.21 41.60 -9.97
C ASP A 809 33.63 42.94 -10.57
N GLY A 810 33.45 43.11 -11.88
CA GLY A 810 33.83 44.33 -12.59
C GLY A 810 33.05 45.56 -12.10
N TRP A 811 31.77 45.42 -11.77
CA TRP A 811 30.92 46.53 -11.29
C TRP A 811 31.51 47.18 -10.03
N GLY A 812 31.93 46.36 -9.05
CA GLY A 812 32.52 46.84 -7.80
C GLY A 812 33.83 47.60 -8.01
N TRP A 813 34.69 47.11 -8.91
CA TRP A 813 35.92 47.82 -9.28
C TRP A 813 35.64 49.14 -10.01
N GLY A 814 34.58 49.22 -10.81
CA GLY A 814 34.17 50.45 -11.50
C GLY A 814 33.70 51.52 -10.52
N LEU A 815 32.86 51.15 -9.54
CA LEU A 815 32.42 52.05 -8.47
C LEU A 815 33.59 52.53 -7.61
N LYS A 816 34.50 51.62 -7.22
CA LYS A 816 35.72 51.98 -6.48
C LYS A 816 36.58 52.96 -7.27
N ALA A 817 36.78 52.72 -8.56
CA ALA A 817 37.56 53.60 -9.43
C ALA A 817 36.96 55.01 -9.50
N LEU A 818 35.64 55.11 -9.71
CA LEU A 818 34.94 56.40 -9.73
C LEU A 818 35.06 57.17 -8.41
N THR A 819 34.92 56.47 -7.27
CA THR A 819 35.07 57.11 -5.96
C THR A 819 36.50 57.61 -5.73
N LEU A 820 37.52 56.88 -6.19
CA LEU A 820 38.93 57.29 -6.09
C LEU A 820 39.26 58.50 -7.00
N GLU A 821 38.67 58.57 -8.20
CA GLU A 821 38.82 59.74 -9.09
C GLU A 821 38.24 61.01 -8.46
N GLU A 822 37.07 60.91 -7.81
CA GLU A 822 36.44 62.04 -7.10
C GLU A 822 37.27 62.52 -5.90
N MET A 823 38.14 61.66 -5.36
CA MET A 823 39.10 62.00 -4.30
C MET A 823 40.43 62.58 -4.82
N GLY A 824 40.66 62.56 -6.14
CA GLY A 824 41.94 62.95 -6.74
C GLY A 824 43.05 61.91 -6.59
N ASN A 825 42.71 60.65 -6.29
CA ASN A 825 43.67 59.55 -6.21
C ASN A 825 43.76 58.82 -7.56
N ASP A 826 44.32 59.51 -8.54
CA ASP A 826 44.33 59.09 -9.95
C ASP A 826 45.06 57.75 -10.19
N GLU A 827 46.10 57.43 -9.41
CA GLU A 827 46.90 56.22 -9.60
C GLU A 827 46.15 54.96 -9.18
N GLU A 828 45.52 54.98 -8.00
CA GLU A 828 44.72 53.83 -7.54
C GLU A 828 43.42 53.71 -8.34
N ALA A 829 42.83 54.83 -8.77
CA ALA A 829 41.69 54.84 -9.67
C ALA A 829 42.01 54.14 -11.00
N LEU A 830 43.18 54.42 -11.58
CA LEU A 830 43.65 53.79 -12.82
C LEU A 830 43.76 52.26 -12.69
N LEU A 831 44.35 51.77 -11.59
CA LEU A 831 44.45 50.33 -11.30
C LEU A 831 43.08 49.67 -11.09
N ALA A 832 42.13 50.37 -10.45
CA ALA A 832 40.77 49.90 -10.29
C ALA A 832 40.02 49.83 -11.64
N TRP A 833 40.21 50.83 -12.52
CA TRP A 833 39.66 50.81 -13.88
C TRP A 833 40.22 49.66 -14.73
N GLU A 834 41.52 49.34 -14.62
CA GLU A 834 42.09 48.18 -15.31
C GLU A 834 41.41 46.87 -14.88
N LYS A 835 41.15 46.71 -13.57
CA LYS A 835 40.45 45.55 -13.04
C LYS A 835 38.99 45.49 -13.49
N ASN A 836 38.26 46.62 -13.47
CA ASN A 836 36.91 46.73 -14.01
C ASN A 836 36.87 46.25 -15.48
N ILE A 837 37.72 46.80 -16.33
CA ILE A 837 37.78 46.48 -17.77
C ILE A 837 38.18 45.02 -18.02
N ARG A 838 39.03 44.44 -17.16
CA ARG A 838 39.46 43.05 -17.24
C ARG A 838 38.35 42.07 -16.88
N PHE A 839 37.56 42.38 -15.86
CA PHE A 839 36.55 41.47 -15.32
C PHE A 839 35.15 41.65 -15.94
N ASP A 840 34.82 42.84 -16.44
CA ASP A 840 33.57 43.12 -17.16
C ASP A 840 33.83 43.88 -18.48
N PRO A 841 34.29 43.18 -19.53
CA PRO A 841 34.61 43.78 -20.82
C PRO A 841 33.36 44.20 -21.62
N SER A 842 32.17 43.67 -21.28
CA SER A 842 30.88 43.97 -21.94
C SER A 842 30.40 45.39 -21.67
N ASP A 843 30.53 45.87 -20.44
CA ASP A 843 30.07 47.21 -20.03
C ASP A 843 31.15 48.31 -20.23
N ARG A 844 32.27 47.98 -20.88
CA ARG A 844 33.44 48.87 -21.06
C ARG A 844 33.09 50.25 -21.60
N ASN A 845 32.16 50.35 -22.55
CA ASN A 845 31.79 51.64 -23.16
C ASN A 845 30.99 52.52 -22.21
N LYS A 846 30.13 51.92 -21.38
CA LYS A 846 29.32 52.61 -20.37
C LYS A 846 30.21 53.17 -19.26
N TRP A 847 31.14 52.36 -18.76
CA TRP A 847 32.12 52.79 -17.77
C TRP A 847 33.09 53.85 -18.30
N ARG A 848 33.52 53.72 -19.56
CA ARG A 848 34.37 54.72 -20.21
C ARG A 848 33.76 56.11 -20.25
N MET A 849 32.44 56.25 -20.36
CA MET A 849 31.79 57.57 -20.34
C MET A 849 31.90 58.26 -18.97
N LEU A 850 32.01 57.49 -17.89
CA LEU A 850 32.07 57.97 -16.51
C LEU A 850 33.51 58.26 -16.03
N MET A 851 34.53 57.75 -16.72
CA MET A 851 35.95 58.04 -16.42
C MET A 851 36.29 59.50 -16.70
N GLN A 852 37.09 60.12 -15.81
CA GLN A 852 37.73 61.41 -16.10
C GLN A 852 38.58 61.35 -17.38
N GLU A 853 38.65 62.49 -18.08
CA GLU A 853 39.32 62.59 -19.38
C GLU A 853 40.83 62.29 -19.28
N SER A 854 41.47 62.76 -18.20
CA SER A 854 42.88 62.48 -17.86
C SER A 854 43.15 60.98 -17.68
N THR A 855 42.31 60.26 -16.94
CA THR A 855 42.42 58.80 -16.74
C THR A 855 42.18 58.05 -18.03
N ARG A 856 41.21 58.51 -18.84
CA ARG A 856 40.87 57.90 -20.14
C ARG A 856 42.03 58.03 -21.13
N GLU A 857 42.75 59.14 -21.14
CA GLU A 857 43.97 59.33 -21.93
C GLU A 857 45.14 58.48 -21.42
N ARG A 858 45.36 58.41 -20.10
CA ARG A 858 46.37 57.53 -19.50
C ARG A 858 46.13 56.04 -19.81
N LEU A 859 44.87 55.59 -19.76
CA LEU A 859 44.47 54.23 -20.18
C LEU A 859 44.71 53.97 -21.67
N LYS A 860 44.55 54.98 -22.54
CA LYS A 860 44.90 54.86 -23.97
C LYS A 860 46.41 54.74 -24.17
N ASN A 861 47.20 55.48 -23.40
CA ASN A 861 48.66 55.51 -23.50
C ASN A 861 49.35 54.30 -22.85
N LEU A 862 48.68 53.56 -21.96
CA LEU A 862 49.20 52.38 -21.27
C LEU A 862 49.32 51.09 -22.10
N ASN A 863 48.94 51.12 -23.38
CA ASN A 863 49.36 50.17 -24.42
C ASN A 863 49.59 48.71 -23.96
N LYS A 864 48.53 48.02 -23.53
CA LYS A 864 48.41 46.56 -23.71
C LYS A 864 47.46 46.32 -24.89
N PRO A 865 47.78 45.35 -25.77
CA PRO A 865 47.24 45.28 -27.13
C PRO A 865 45.71 45.19 -27.12
N PRO A 866 45.05 45.57 -28.23
CA PRO A 866 43.62 45.33 -28.35
C PRO A 866 43.39 43.83 -28.14
N LEU A 867 42.57 43.48 -27.15
CA LEU A 867 41.97 42.16 -27.00
C LEU A 867 40.97 41.91 -28.15
N ASN A 868 41.46 42.04 -29.39
CA ASN A 868 40.86 41.47 -30.58
C ASN A 868 41.33 40.01 -30.62
N LYS A 869 40.40 39.12 -30.25
CA LYS A 869 40.45 37.64 -30.23
C LYS A 869 40.39 37.05 -28.83
N ILE A 870 39.22 37.17 -28.20
CA ILE A 870 38.60 36.00 -27.61
C ILE A 870 37.29 35.80 -28.37
N LYS A 871 37.36 35.02 -29.46
CA LYS A 871 36.18 34.26 -29.91
C LYS A 871 35.94 33.25 -28.79
N TYR A 872 34.86 33.41 -28.04
CA TYR A 872 33.86 32.38 -27.68
C TYR A 872 32.97 32.85 -26.52
#